data_AF-A0A255QUW3-F1
#
_entry.id   AF-A0A255QUW3-F1
#
_cell.length_a   1.000
_cell.length_b   1.000
_cell.length_c   1.000
_cell.angle_alpha   90.00
_cell.angle_beta   90.00
_cell.angle_gamma   90.00
#
_symmetry.space_group_name_H-M   'P 1'
#
loop_
_entity.id
_entity.type
_entity.pdbx_description
1 polymer ?
#
loop_
_entity_poly.entity_id
_entity_poly.type
_entity_poly.pdbx_seq_one_letter_code
_entity_poly.pdbx_strand_id
1 'polypeptide(L)'
;MGTNRRRSAFFYRRRAYAFLIWMRPRSILLPQLVSVISMNQPSRQPAVGIDLGTTFSAVAYLDATGRPETIRNAEGDLTTPSAVFFDHNRPIVGMEAVEAGLLEPDRLALFAKRDVGESYYEKTIRGQQLPAEVIEALILRKLKSDAELALGEIRQAVITVPAFFNEPCRKATQDAGKLAGLNVLDIINEPTAAAITYGVQQGFLSADGQSQRSETVLVYDLGGGTFDVTVMKIEGRHFHTVATAGDVYLGGVDWDNRVVEFIAEAFVQQHGVDPRNDPQAEQELLRKANQTKHALTQRESVSVAFAHDGHRLRIELTQQEFSKRCADLVERTLMTVQLVLDDAGISWGGLTRLILVGGSTRMPMIRQELERLSGMELDRSLSPDEAVCHGAALYAGMLMANGNDSAGLDSAGLSVSNVNSHDLGILAVDPKTGQPRRQVMIPRNSHLPARKKVRFRTHSDNQANVKIEIVEGGDDRGTNATRIGRCLIDDLPPGTPKGTHVDVRFDYARDGRLTVRASLPEIDRKIAMTLNRAAGLNEEQLALWMQRLDDGLSDATLALLEQETSRPTPENDSNAASQSERSDATNRESVPVENPVQGIAPQALFASVQTQPAPTQPAQPHSPQNAEPTPAESNASTPDQPATTPASSTSVHIALDSLPKTTVQKVRADELSGLVGETALDRSAVNVRPQIDLGEQHSARTKADVGDLQLLASLSDRPTGTDSVDKPSLPSIAINVDAPSTEKPRKSGFWKRKKN
;
A
#
# COMPACT_ATOMS: atom_id res chain seq x y z
N MET A 1 -90.06 33.10 4.93
CA MET A 1 -89.05 34.10 4.52
C MET A 1 -87.92 33.34 3.84
N GLY A 2 -87.33 33.76 2.71
CA GLY A 2 -87.64 34.86 1.79
C GLY A 2 -86.49 35.01 0.75
N THR A 3 -86.82 35.23 -0.54
CA THR A 3 -85.90 35.39 -1.72
C THR A 3 -84.92 34.22 -1.98
N ASN A 4 -84.35 33.95 -3.17
CA ASN A 4 -84.61 34.32 -4.58
C ASN A 4 -84.08 33.15 -5.47
N ARG A 5 -84.80 32.50 -6.42
CA ARG A 5 -84.99 32.88 -7.86
C ARG A 5 -83.75 33.57 -8.48
N ARG A 6 -83.10 33.14 -9.58
CA ARG A 6 -83.27 32.09 -10.65
C ARG A 6 -81.88 31.40 -10.87
N ARG A 7 -81.54 30.53 -11.86
CA ARG A 7 -82.12 30.04 -13.15
C ARG A 7 -81.67 28.57 -13.37
N SER A 8 -81.73 28.02 -14.60
CA SER A 8 -81.35 26.64 -14.96
C SER A 8 -81.05 26.47 -16.47
N ALA A 9 -80.59 25.26 -16.87
CA ALA A 9 -80.29 24.74 -18.23
C ALA A 9 -78.97 25.27 -18.85
N PHE A 10 -78.19 24.53 -19.65
CA PHE A 10 -78.45 23.32 -20.49
C PHE A 10 -77.26 22.31 -20.41
N PHE A 11 -77.31 21.01 -20.79
CA PHE A 11 -78.38 19.98 -20.92
C PHE A 11 -77.74 18.59 -21.23
N TYR A 12 -78.56 17.59 -21.61
CA TYR A 12 -78.24 16.24 -22.16
C TYR A 12 -77.80 15.09 -21.23
N ARG A 13 -78.03 13.86 -21.72
CA ARG A 13 -78.09 12.58 -21.00
C ARG A 13 -77.14 11.54 -21.61
N ARG A 14 -76.60 10.64 -20.78
CA ARG A 14 -76.98 9.20 -20.78
C ARG A 14 -76.52 8.50 -19.49
N ARG A 15 -77.14 7.35 -19.16
CA ARG A 15 -76.92 6.60 -17.92
C ARG A 15 -75.90 5.49 -18.16
N ALA A 16 -74.97 5.30 -17.22
CA ALA A 16 -74.31 4.02 -17.00
C ALA A 16 -74.97 3.32 -15.80
N TYR A 17 -75.04 1.99 -15.83
CA TYR A 17 -75.33 1.16 -14.66
C TYR A 17 -74.14 0.23 -14.43
N ALA A 18 -73.63 0.19 -13.21
CA ALA A 18 -72.70 -0.85 -12.79
C ALA A 18 -73.47 -2.11 -12.38
N PHE A 19 -72.82 -3.27 -12.46
CA PHE A 19 -72.73 -4.20 -11.34
C PHE A 19 -71.50 -5.11 -11.50
N LEU A 20 -71.13 -5.84 -10.44
CA LEU A 20 -69.85 -6.54 -10.30
C LEU A 20 -70.08 -8.02 -9.86
N ILE A 21 -69.00 -8.81 -9.77
CA ILE A 21 -68.88 -10.17 -9.17
C ILE A 21 -69.00 -11.39 -10.14
N TRP A 22 -67.83 -11.81 -10.64
CA TRP A 22 -67.17 -13.12 -10.40
C TRP A 22 -67.96 -14.46 -10.46
N MET A 23 -67.67 -15.31 -11.47
CA MET A 23 -67.35 -16.77 -11.31
C MET A 23 -66.83 -17.41 -12.63
N ARG A 24 -66.29 -18.64 -12.57
CA ARG A 24 -65.62 -19.39 -13.67
C ARG A 24 -66.58 -20.29 -14.49
N PRO A 25 -66.17 -20.83 -15.67
CA PRO A 25 -65.69 -22.22 -15.70
C PRO A 25 -64.55 -22.58 -16.71
N ARG A 26 -64.21 -23.88 -16.74
CA ARG A 26 -63.18 -24.63 -17.53
C ARG A 26 -63.28 -24.43 -19.06
N SER A 27 -62.20 -24.29 -19.86
CA SER A 27 -61.05 -25.18 -20.23
C SER A 27 -61.31 -26.12 -21.42
N ILE A 28 -60.44 -26.12 -22.46
CA ILE A 28 -60.13 -27.29 -23.33
C ILE A 28 -58.83 -27.08 -24.16
N LEU A 29 -58.02 -28.15 -24.23
CA LEU A 29 -56.87 -28.49 -25.10
C LEU A 29 -56.02 -27.44 -25.86
N LEU A 30 -54.70 -27.53 -25.63
CA LEU A 30 -53.69 -27.67 -26.71
C LEU A 30 -52.49 -28.50 -26.19
N PRO A 31 -51.91 -29.47 -26.94
CA PRO A 31 -50.94 -30.44 -26.40
C PRO A 31 -49.45 -30.07 -26.62
N GLN A 32 -48.62 -30.65 -25.76
CA GLN A 32 -47.18 -30.93 -25.86
C GLN A 32 -46.36 -30.30 -27.01
N LEU A 33 -45.48 -29.35 -26.65
CA LEU A 33 -44.17 -29.20 -27.31
C LEU A 33 -43.11 -28.63 -26.36
N VAL A 34 -42.99 -29.22 -25.17
CA VAL A 34 -41.85 -28.96 -24.26
C VAL A 34 -40.72 -29.90 -24.64
N SER A 35 -39.80 -29.44 -25.50
CA SER A 35 -38.62 -30.20 -25.91
C SER A 35 -37.40 -29.29 -25.96
N VAL A 36 -36.56 -29.41 -24.93
CA VAL A 36 -35.10 -29.18 -24.95
C VAL A 36 -34.60 -28.03 -25.86
N ILE A 37 -34.77 -26.79 -25.40
CA ILE A 37 -33.80 -25.71 -25.67
C ILE A 37 -33.35 -25.14 -24.32
N SER A 38 -32.62 -25.98 -23.60
CA SER A 38 -31.73 -25.61 -22.50
C SER A 38 -30.49 -26.51 -22.61
N MET A 39 -29.39 -26.08 -21.99
CA MET A 39 -28.01 -26.58 -22.10
C MET A 39 -27.16 -26.01 -23.27
N ASN A 40 -25.88 -25.88 -22.97
CA ASN A 40 -24.75 -25.57 -23.85
C ASN A 40 -24.73 -24.18 -24.53
N GLN A 41 -24.93 -23.14 -23.72
CA GLN A 41 -23.76 -22.26 -23.51
C GLN A 41 -22.81 -23.00 -22.55
N PRO A 42 -21.48 -23.02 -22.78
CA PRO A 42 -20.57 -23.52 -21.76
C PRO A 42 -20.72 -22.67 -20.49
N SER A 43 -20.71 -23.30 -19.32
CA SER A 43 -20.73 -22.58 -18.04
C SER A 43 -19.47 -21.72 -17.92
N ARG A 44 -19.59 -20.44 -18.28
CA ARG A 44 -18.53 -19.44 -18.21
C ARG A 44 -18.16 -19.28 -16.73
N GLN A 45 -17.11 -19.96 -16.30
CA GLN A 45 -16.66 -19.97 -14.90
C GLN A 45 -16.60 -18.52 -14.40
N PRO A 46 -17.31 -18.18 -13.32
CA PRO A 46 -17.37 -16.80 -12.86
C PRO A 46 -15.97 -16.34 -12.44
N ALA A 47 -15.64 -15.12 -12.84
CA ALA A 47 -14.41 -14.47 -12.40
C ALA A 47 -14.73 -13.59 -11.19
N VAL A 48 -13.90 -13.70 -10.16
CA VAL A 48 -14.05 -12.95 -8.91
C VAL A 48 -13.08 -11.78 -8.83
N GLY A 49 -13.49 -10.72 -8.13
CA GLY A 49 -12.61 -9.68 -7.64
C GLY A 49 -12.23 -9.99 -6.20
N ILE A 50 -10.95 -10.14 -5.91
CA ILE A 50 -10.44 -10.35 -4.56
C ILE A 50 -9.74 -9.07 -4.11
N ASP A 51 -10.21 -8.50 -3.00
CA ASP A 51 -9.42 -7.59 -2.20
C ASP A 51 -8.60 -8.36 -1.17
N LEU A 52 -7.27 -8.32 -1.31
CA LEU A 52 -6.33 -9.05 -0.45
C LEU A 52 -5.65 -8.04 0.49
N GLY A 53 -6.33 -7.64 1.57
CA GLY A 53 -5.86 -6.59 2.48
C GLY A 53 -4.98 -7.11 3.63
N THR A 54 -4.20 -6.24 4.29
CA THR A 54 -3.24 -6.64 5.34
C THR A 54 -3.87 -7.23 6.59
N THR A 55 -5.14 -6.90 6.89
CA THR A 55 -5.82 -7.29 8.13
C THR A 55 -7.16 -7.97 7.88
N PHE A 56 -7.84 -7.59 6.79
CA PHE A 56 -9.04 -8.23 6.28
C PHE A 56 -8.94 -8.33 4.77
N SER A 57 -9.55 -9.37 4.21
CA SER A 57 -9.69 -9.60 2.78
C SER A 57 -11.15 -9.84 2.44
N ALA A 58 -11.57 -9.51 1.21
CA ALA A 58 -12.94 -9.65 0.74
C ALA A 58 -12.96 -10.20 -0.69
N VAL A 59 -14.01 -10.94 -1.05
CA VAL A 59 -14.19 -11.47 -2.41
C VAL A 59 -15.58 -11.14 -2.92
N ALA A 60 -15.66 -10.66 -4.16
CA ALA A 60 -16.88 -10.25 -4.83
C ALA A 60 -16.99 -10.88 -6.22
N TYR A 61 -18.22 -10.99 -6.71
CA TYR A 61 -18.54 -11.47 -8.06
C TYR A 61 -19.50 -10.49 -8.76
N LEU A 62 -19.72 -10.66 -10.06
CA LEU A 62 -20.79 -9.95 -10.77
C LEU A 62 -22.04 -10.83 -10.84
N ASP A 63 -23.18 -10.27 -10.42
CA ASP A 63 -24.47 -10.93 -10.52
C ASP A 63 -24.95 -11.07 -11.99
N ALA A 64 -26.08 -11.74 -12.19
CA ALA A 64 -26.68 -11.94 -13.52
C ALA A 64 -27.14 -10.63 -14.21
N THR A 65 -27.06 -9.47 -13.54
CA THR A 65 -27.34 -8.14 -14.09
C THR A 65 -26.08 -7.29 -14.30
N GLY A 66 -24.89 -7.81 -13.93
CA GLY A 66 -23.61 -7.11 -14.02
C GLY A 66 -23.27 -6.20 -12.84
N ARG A 67 -24.01 -6.29 -11.73
CA ARG A 67 -23.75 -5.55 -10.48
C ARG A 67 -22.75 -6.33 -9.61
N PRO A 68 -21.78 -5.68 -8.95
CA PRO A 68 -20.91 -6.35 -8.00
C PRO A 68 -21.66 -6.69 -6.71
N GLU A 69 -21.45 -7.90 -6.20
CA GLU A 69 -21.95 -8.36 -4.90
C GLU A 69 -20.82 -9.05 -4.12
N THR A 70 -20.64 -8.67 -2.86
CA THR A 70 -19.67 -9.27 -1.93
C THR A 70 -20.17 -10.64 -1.48
N ILE A 71 -19.31 -11.66 -1.55
CA ILE A 71 -19.61 -13.01 -1.08
C ILE A 71 -19.36 -13.08 0.43
N ARG A 72 -20.24 -13.76 1.17
CA ARG A 72 -20.01 -14.05 2.59
C ARG A 72 -19.10 -15.26 2.75
N ASN A 73 -18.19 -15.19 3.70
CA ASN A 73 -17.41 -16.35 4.11
C ASN A 73 -18.28 -17.42 4.80
N ALA A 74 -17.73 -18.62 5.01
CA ALA A 74 -18.42 -19.71 5.70
C ALA A 74 -18.92 -19.35 7.12
N GLU A 75 -18.30 -18.35 7.75
CA GLU A 75 -18.63 -17.83 9.07
C GLU A 75 -19.81 -16.83 9.04
N GLY A 76 -20.14 -16.28 7.86
CA GLY A 76 -21.28 -15.41 7.59
C GLY A 76 -20.94 -13.93 7.38
N ASP A 77 -19.68 -13.53 7.56
CA ASP A 77 -19.20 -12.16 7.41
C ASP A 77 -18.85 -11.80 5.96
N LEU A 78 -18.85 -10.50 5.63
CA LEU A 78 -18.49 -9.97 4.31
C LEU A 78 -16.98 -9.81 4.10
N THR A 79 -16.19 -9.98 5.16
CA THR A 79 -14.73 -9.90 5.13
C THR A 79 -14.14 -11.01 6.00
N THR A 80 -13.01 -11.56 5.60
CA THR A 80 -12.27 -12.61 6.32
C THR A 80 -10.97 -12.01 6.86
N PRO A 81 -10.63 -12.15 8.15
CA PRO A 81 -9.34 -11.72 8.67
C PRO A 81 -8.16 -12.32 7.91
N SER A 82 -7.18 -11.48 7.56
CA SER A 82 -5.93 -11.88 6.89
C SER A 82 -4.95 -12.48 7.91
N ALA A 83 -5.38 -13.60 8.50
CA ALA A 83 -4.74 -14.31 9.58
C ALA A 83 -4.71 -15.81 9.29
N VAL A 84 -3.57 -16.45 9.52
CA VAL A 84 -3.37 -17.89 9.31
C VAL A 84 -2.77 -18.49 10.57
N PHE A 85 -3.44 -19.50 11.14
CA PHE A 85 -2.94 -20.24 12.29
C PHE A 85 -2.59 -21.67 11.86
N PHE A 86 -1.38 -22.10 12.17
CA PHE A 86 -0.88 -23.41 11.77
C PHE A 86 -1.22 -24.44 12.87
N ASP A 87 -2.47 -24.90 12.88
CA ASP A 87 -2.90 -26.05 13.70
C ASP A 87 -2.12 -27.33 13.31
N HIS A 88 -2.04 -28.26 14.26
CA HIS A 88 -1.35 -29.54 14.15
C HIS A 88 -1.63 -30.30 12.84
N ASN A 89 -2.87 -30.26 12.34
CA ASN A 89 -3.30 -31.08 11.20
C ASN A 89 -3.24 -30.32 9.88
N ARG A 90 -3.61 -29.03 9.89
CA ARG A 90 -3.67 -28.15 8.72
C ARG A 90 -3.68 -26.68 9.15
N PRO A 91 -3.34 -25.72 8.27
CA PRO A 91 -3.62 -24.32 8.52
C PRO A 91 -5.14 -24.04 8.59
N ILE A 92 -5.54 -23.17 9.51
CA ILE A 92 -6.86 -22.52 9.57
C ILE A 92 -6.70 -21.03 9.29
N VAL A 93 -7.77 -20.38 8.82
CA VAL A 93 -7.72 -19.03 8.23
C VAL A 93 -8.94 -18.22 8.65
N GLY A 94 -8.76 -16.92 8.90
CA GLY A 94 -9.85 -16.01 9.26
C GLY A 94 -10.03 -15.86 10.77
N MET A 95 -11.27 -15.70 11.23
CA MET A 95 -11.54 -15.43 12.66
C MET A 95 -11.12 -16.61 13.55
N GLU A 96 -11.29 -17.85 13.09
CA GLU A 96 -10.85 -19.06 13.81
C GLU A 96 -9.34 -19.02 14.12
N ALA A 97 -8.53 -18.53 13.17
CA ALA A 97 -7.09 -18.35 13.34
C ALA A 97 -6.76 -17.27 14.39
N VAL A 98 -7.49 -16.15 14.40
CA VAL A 98 -7.30 -15.06 15.37
C VAL A 98 -7.67 -15.50 16.80
N GLU A 99 -8.71 -16.31 16.96
CA GLU A 99 -9.10 -16.86 18.27
C GLU A 99 -8.09 -17.90 18.79
N ALA A 100 -7.65 -18.84 17.94
CA ALA A 100 -6.68 -19.87 18.31
C ALA A 100 -5.28 -19.26 18.62
N GLY A 101 -4.86 -18.29 17.82
CA GLY A 101 -3.56 -17.63 17.92
C GLY A 101 -3.33 -16.78 19.17
N LEU A 102 -4.35 -16.55 20.01
CA LEU A 102 -4.15 -16.00 21.34
C LEU A 102 -3.42 -16.97 22.29
N LEU A 103 -3.61 -18.28 22.12
CA LEU A 103 -3.06 -19.30 23.02
C LEU A 103 -1.71 -19.84 22.53
N GLU A 104 -1.50 -19.94 21.23
CA GLU A 104 -0.22 -20.32 20.62
C GLU A 104 0.25 -19.25 19.61
N PRO A 105 0.79 -18.10 20.07
CA PRO A 105 1.21 -17.02 19.20
C PRO A 105 2.29 -17.41 18.18
N ASP A 106 3.13 -18.41 18.46
CA ASP A 106 4.19 -18.91 17.56
C ASP A 106 3.66 -19.69 16.34
N ARG A 107 2.39 -20.12 16.40
CA ARG A 107 1.63 -20.71 15.29
C ARG A 107 0.87 -19.68 14.44
N LEU A 108 0.77 -18.43 14.87
CA LEU A 108 -0.06 -17.41 14.23
C LEU A 108 0.77 -16.51 13.28
N ALA A 109 0.41 -16.51 12.00
CA ALA A 109 0.79 -15.48 11.04
C ALA A 109 -0.28 -14.39 10.94
N LEU A 110 0.15 -13.13 11.06
CA LEU A 110 -0.64 -11.91 10.84
C LEU A 110 0.12 -10.96 9.89
N PHE A 111 -0.62 -10.12 9.17
CA PHE A 111 -0.09 -8.97 8.42
C PHE A 111 0.92 -9.30 7.30
N ALA A 112 0.97 -10.55 6.82
CA ALA A 112 1.99 -11.04 5.86
C ALA A 112 2.15 -10.17 4.60
N LYS A 113 1.10 -9.47 4.15
CA LYS A 113 1.15 -8.42 3.11
C LYS A 113 2.21 -7.33 3.32
N ARG A 114 2.70 -7.08 4.55
CA ARG A 114 3.85 -6.17 4.81
C ARG A 114 5.20 -6.74 4.35
N ASP A 115 5.30 -8.06 4.23
CA ASP A 115 6.54 -8.79 3.87
C ASP A 115 6.49 -9.36 2.44
N VAL A 116 5.35 -9.18 1.74
CA VAL A 116 5.17 -9.56 0.34
C VAL A 116 6.14 -8.78 -0.54
N GLY A 117 7.11 -9.49 -1.13
CA GLY A 117 8.18 -8.91 -1.94
C GLY A 117 9.57 -9.01 -1.30
N GLU A 118 9.66 -9.38 -0.02
CA GLU A 118 10.90 -9.84 0.62
C GLU A 118 11.15 -11.33 0.35
N SER A 119 12.19 -11.91 0.96
CA SER A 119 12.55 -13.33 0.75
C SER A 119 11.73 -14.30 1.62
N TYR A 120 11.32 -13.86 2.82
CA TYR A 120 10.56 -14.62 3.80
C TYR A 120 9.67 -13.66 4.62
N TYR A 121 8.59 -14.19 5.18
CA TYR A 121 7.81 -13.57 6.25
C TYR A 121 8.71 -13.37 7.49
N GLU A 122 8.64 -12.21 8.15
CA GLU A 122 9.57 -11.81 9.22
C GLU A 122 9.55 -12.80 10.40
N LYS A 123 8.36 -13.27 10.76
CA LYS A 123 8.13 -14.13 11.91
C LYS A 123 8.21 -15.61 11.52
N THR A 124 9.13 -16.35 12.14
CA THR A 124 9.17 -17.80 11.99
C THR A 124 7.93 -18.48 12.57
N ILE A 125 7.26 -19.31 11.78
CA ILE A 125 6.13 -20.14 12.24
C ILE A 125 6.69 -21.47 12.72
N ARG A 126 6.54 -21.77 14.01
CA ARG A 126 7.15 -22.95 14.66
C ARG A 126 8.64 -23.15 14.31
N GLY A 127 9.40 -22.05 14.29
CA GLY A 127 10.82 -22.02 13.91
C GLY A 127 11.12 -22.07 12.40
N GLN A 128 10.11 -22.27 11.54
CA GLN A 128 10.29 -22.29 10.09
C GLN A 128 10.12 -20.89 9.48
N GLN A 129 11.04 -20.51 8.59
CA GLN A 129 10.85 -19.37 7.69
C GLN A 129 9.96 -19.79 6.51
N LEU A 130 8.87 -19.08 6.29
CA LEU A 130 7.93 -19.30 5.19
C LEU A 130 7.97 -18.08 4.25
N PRO A 131 7.88 -18.24 2.91
CA PRO A 131 7.66 -17.11 2.00
C PRO A 131 6.30 -16.47 2.29
N ALA A 132 6.21 -15.14 2.22
CA ALA A 132 4.95 -14.43 2.41
C ALA A 132 3.88 -14.87 1.39
N GLU A 133 4.28 -15.23 0.16
CA GLU A 133 3.39 -15.76 -0.88
C GLU A 133 2.65 -17.04 -0.45
N VAL A 134 3.24 -17.86 0.42
CA VAL A 134 2.64 -19.12 0.91
C VAL A 134 1.54 -18.82 1.94
N ILE A 135 1.71 -17.78 2.75
CA ILE A 135 0.72 -17.35 3.75
C ILE A 135 -0.45 -16.66 3.06
N GLU A 136 -0.16 -15.73 2.13
CA GLU A 136 -1.17 -15.09 1.29
C GLU A 136 -1.92 -16.11 0.41
N ALA A 137 -1.25 -17.16 -0.09
CA ALA A 137 -1.91 -18.25 -0.81
C ALA A 137 -2.92 -19.02 0.06
N LEU A 138 -2.67 -19.19 1.36
CA LEU A 138 -3.63 -19.82 2.28
C LEU A 138 -4.87 -18.93 2.50
N ILE A 139 -4.68 -17.61 2.61
CA ILE A 139 -5.77 -16.62 2.66
C ILE A 139 -6.60 -16.68 1.37
N LEU A 140 -5.95 -16.66 0.21
CA LEU A 140 -6.57 -16.78 -1.11
C LEU A 140 -7.29 -18.14 -1.30
N ARG A 141 -6.76 -19.24 -0.73
CA ARG A 141 -7.44 -20.56 -0.73
C ARG A 141 -8.74 -20.52 0.08
N LYS A 142 -8.77 -19.89 1.27
CA LYS A 142 -10.02 -19.72 2.06
C LYS A 142 -11.05 -18.90 1.29
N LEU A 143 -10.67 -17.74 0.76
CA LEU A 143 -11.56 -16.86 -0.03
C LEU A 143 -12.09 -17.57 -1.29
N LYS A 144 -11.24 -18.34 -1.97
CA LYS A 144 -11.65 -19.20 -3.10
C LYS A 144 -12.68 -20.23 -2.65
N SER A 145 -12.42 -21.00 -1.59
CA SER A 145 -13.36 -22.04 -1.13
C SER A 145 -14.68 -21.46 -0.62
N ASP A 146 -14.66 -20.30 0.05
CA ASP A 146 -15.88 -19.57 0.42
C ASP A 146 -16.70 -19.17 -0.83
N ALA A 147 -16.03 -18.67 -1.88
CA ALA A 147 -16.66 -18.36 -3.15
C ALA A 147 -17.18 -19.61 -3.89
N GLU A 148 -16.47 -20.75 -3.82
CA GLU A 148 -16.87 -22.01 -4.43
C GLU A 148 -18.10 -22.64 -3.76
N LEU A 149 -18.28 -22.44 -2.45
CA LEU A 149 -19.51 -22.81 -1.73
C LEU A 149 -20.74 -22.00 -2.20
N ALA A 150 -20.54 -20.75 -2.61
CA ALA A 150 -21.61 -19.85 -3.06
C ALA A 150 -21.94 -19.97 -4.56
N LEU A 151 -20.92 -20.17 -5.41
CA LEU A 151 -21.02 -20.01 -6.88
C LEU A 151 -20.64 -21.26 -7.69
N GLY A 152 -20.08 -22.29 -7.05
CA GLY A 152 -19.40 -23.38 -7.74
C GLY A 152 -17.97 -23.01 -8.16
N GLU A 153 -17.31 -23.92 -8.90
CA GLU A 153 -15.86 -23.88 -9.18
C GLU A 153 -15.32 -22.51 -9.66
N ILE A 154 -14.38 -21.95 -8.89
CA ILE A 154 -13.72 -20.67 -9.18
C ILE A 154 -12.30 -20.92 -9.69
N ARG A 155 -12.03 -20.49 -10.92
CA ARG A 155 -10.68 -20.54 -11.50
C ARG A 155 -10.12 -19.19 -11.92
N GLN A 156 -10.94 -18.15 -12.02
CA GLN A 156 -10.55 -16.86 -12.62
C GLN A 156 -10.65 -15.77 -11.56
N ALA A 157 -9.59 -14.99 -11.36
CA ALA A 157 -9.57 -13.90 -10.38
C ALA A 157 -8.83 -12.67 -10.88
N VAL A 158 -9.29 -11.48 -10.49
CA VAL A 158 -8.47 -10.27 -10.39
C VAL A 158 -8.15 -10.06 -8.92
N ILE A 159 -6.88 -9.86 -8.58
CA ILE A 159 -6.42 -9.65 -7.20
C ILE A 159 -5.92 -8.20 -7.06
N THR A 160 -6.22 -7.56 -5.95
CA THR A 160 -5.79 -6.19 -5.68
C THR A 160 -4.37 -6.10 -5.13
N VAL A 161 -3.72 -4.96 -5.37
CA VAL A 161 -2.44 -4.58 -4.78
C VAL A 161 -2.44 -3.09 -4.42
N PRO A 162 -1.71 -2.65 -3.37
CA PRO A 162 -1.50 -1.25 -3.08
C PRO A 162 -0.89 -0.55 -4.30
N ALA A 163 -1.27 0.70 -4.56
CA ALA A 163 -0.71 1.47 -5.66
C ALA A 163 0.82 1.62 -5.50
N PHE A 164 1.30 1.89 -4.28
CA PHE A 164 2.72 2.07 -3.97
C PHE A 164 3.56 0.78 -3.96
N PHE A 165 2.97 -0.41 -4.19
CA PHE A 165 3.74 -1.65 -4.35
C PHE A 165 4.71 -1.59 -5.55
N ASN A 166 5.96 -2.01 -5.28
CA ASN A 166 7.02 -2.18 -6.29
C ASN A 166 6.85 -3.49 -7.08
N GLU A 167 7.73 -3.73 -8.06
CA GLU A 167 7.60 -4.89 -8.95
C GLU A 167 7.79 -6.29 -8.28
N PRO A 168 8.71 -6.49 -7.32
CA PRO A 168 8.74 -7.66 -6.45
C PRO A 168 7.43 -7.94 -5.71
N CYS A 169 6.84 -6.95 -5.02
CA CYS A 169 5.58 -7.13 -4.30
C CYS A 169 4.45 -7.57 -5.28
N ARG A 170 4.38 -6.92 -6.45
CA ARG A 170 3.41 -7.24 -7.53
C ARG A 170 3.59 -8.64 -8.10
N LYS A 171 4.83 -9.13 -8.23
CA LYS A 171 5.12 -10.54 -8.59
C LYS A 171 4.61 -11.48 -7.49
N ALA A 172 4.97 -11.21 -6.24
CA ALA A 172 4.65 -12.05 -5.09
C ALA A 172 3.13 -12.23 -4.90
N THR A 173 2.32 -11.17 -5.02
CA THR A 173 0.84 -11.30 -4.99
C THR A 173 0.28 -12.14 -6.15
N GLN A 174 0.82 -11.99 -7.37
CA GLN A 174 0.40 -12.82 -8.50
C GLN A 174 0.75 -14.31 -8.28
N ASP A 175 1.91 -14.58 -7.70
CA ASP A 175 2.38 -15.94 -7.42
C ASP A 175 1.62 -16.59 -6.25
N ALA A 176 1.24 -15.83 -5.21
CA ALA A 176 0.30 -16.27 -4.19
C ALA A 176 -1.05 -16.71 -4.80
N GLY A 177 -1.55 -15.98 -5.81
CA GLY A 177 -2.73 -16.37 -6.59
C GLY A 177 -2.57 -17.70 -7.33
N LYS A 178 -1.39 -17.94 -7.95
CA LYS A 178 -1.08 -19.24 -8.58
C LYS A 178 -1.03 -20.36 -7.55
N LEU A 179 -0.35 -20.14 -6.42
CA LEU A 179 -0.27 -21.08 -5.28
C LEU A 179 -1.65 -21.38 -4.68
N ALA A 180 -2.61 -20.46 -4.79
CA ALA A 180 -4.02 -20.68 -4.40
C ALA A 180 -4.85 -21.45 -5.45
N GLY A 181 -4.26 -21.83 -6.59
CA GLY A 181 -4.98 -22.49 -7.68
C GLY A 181 -5.96 -21.56 -8.39
N LEU A 182 -5.61 -20.28 -8.53
CA LEU A 182 -6.33 -19.27 -9.31
C LEU A 182 -5.53 -18.89 -10.56
N ASN A 183 -6.20 -18.81 -11.70
CA ASN A 183 -5.68 -18.08 -12.86
C ASN A 183 -5.91 -16.58 -12.60
N VAL A 184 -4.84 -15.89 -12.21
CA VAL A 184 -4.84 -14.44 -12.01
C VAL A 184 -4.91 -13.76 -13.38
N LEU A 185 -6.09 -13.25 -13.74
CA LEU A 185 -6.38 -12.56 -15.00
C LEU A 185 -5.53 -11.30 -15.17
N ASP A 186 -5.46 -10.51 -14.09
CA ASP A 186 -4.63 -9.31 -13.95
C ASP A 186 -4.51 -8.97 -12.45
N ILE A 187 -3.61 -8.04 -12.11
CA ILE A 187 -3.56 -7.40 -10.79
C ILE A 187 -3.94 -5.93 -10.91
N ILE A 188 -4.80 -5.44 -10.01
CA ILE A 188 -5.33 -4.07 -10.05
C ILE A 188 -4.90 -3.26 -8.83
N ASN A 189 -4.56 -1.98 -9.04
CA ASN A 189 -4.29 -1.07 -7.93
C ASN A 189 -5.57 -0.82 -7.11
N GLU A 190 -5.51 -0.97 -5.78
CA GLU A 190 -6.61 -0.76 -4.82
C GLU A 190 -7.40 0.55 -5.07
N PRO A 191 -6.76 1.74 -5.15
CA PRO A 191 -7.47 2.99 -5.44
C PRO A 191 -8.06 3.06 -6.87
N THR A 192 -7.53 2.28 -7.82
CA THR A 192 -8.12 2.18 -9.17
C THR A 192 -9.37 1.32 -9.18
N ALA A 193 -9.38 0.22 -8.41
CA ALA A 193 -10.58 -0.59 -8.20
C ALA A 193 -11.69 0.24 -7.51
N ALA A 194 -11.37 0.94 -6.42
CA ALA A 194 -12.32 1.82 -5.75
C ALA A 194 -12.88 2.93 -6.68
N ALA A 195 -12.02 3.53 -7.52
CA ALA A 195 -12.46 4.51 -8.53
C ALA A 195 -13.41 3.91 -9.58
N ILE A 196 -13.19 2.67 -10.03
CA ILE A 196 -14.10 1.97 -10.95
C ILE A 196 -15.48 1.76 -10.29
N THR A 197 -15.53 1.33 -9.02
CA THR A 197 -16.80 1.16 -8.29
C THR A 197 -17.57 2.47 -8.15
N TYR A 198 -16.87 3.56 -7.78
CA TYR A 198 -17.43 4.91 -7.79
C TYR A 198 -17.97 5.29 -9.18
N GLY A 199 -17.19 5.03 -10.23
CA GLY A 199 -17.55 5.30 -11.63
C GLY A 199 -18.80 4.55 -12.11
N VAL A 200 -19.02 3.30 -11.66
CA VAL A 200 -20.27 2.57 -11.91
C VAL A 200 -21.43 3.19 -11.14
N GLN A 201 -21.28 3.42 -9.83
CA GLN A 201 -22.37 3.91 -8.98
C GLN A 201 -22.89 5.28 -9.39
N GLN A 202 -22.00 6.20 -9.80
CA GLN A 202 -22.37 7.53 -10.29
C GLN A 202 -22.71 7.56 -11.79
N GLY A 203 -22.73 6.41 -12.46
CA GLY A 203 -23.19 6.28 -13.85
C GLY A 203 -22.21 6.73 -14.94
N PHE A 204 -20.94 7.00 -14.64
CA PHE A 204 -19.91 7.31 -15.64
C PHE A 204 -19.73 6.18 -16.67
N LEU A 205 -20.00 4.93 -16.24
CA LEU A 205 -19.85 3.72 -17.04
C LEU A 205 -21.16 3.22 -17.70
N SER A 206 -22.25 4.00 -17.61
CA SER A 206 -23.58 3.70 -18.19
C SER A 206 -23.54 3.37 -19.69
N ALA A 207 -24.52 2.62 -20.20
CA ALA A 207 -24.50 2.06 -21.56
C ALA A 207 -24.21 3.12 -22.67
N ASP A 208 -24.81 4.30 -22.55
CA ASP A 208 -24.62 5.48 -23.40
C ASP A 208 -23.24 6.15 -23.28
N GLY A 209 -22.54 5.99 -22.15
CA GLY A 209 -21.12 6.32 -21.96
C GLY A 209 -20.78 7.81 -21.96
N GLN A 210 -21.78 8.68 -21.83
CA GLN A 210 -21.66 10.14 -22.03
C GLN A 210 -21.89 10.92 -20.73
N SER A 211 -21.10 10.64 -19.68
CA SER A 211 -20.99 11.58 -18.56
C SER A 211 -20.33 12.87 -19.06
N GLN A 212 -21.06 13.99 -18.99
CA GLN A 212 -20.57 15.30 -19.44
C GLN A 212 -19.60 15.97 -18.45
N ARG A 213 -19.31 15.30 -17.32
CA ARG A 213 -18.45 15.83 -16.25
C ARG A 213 -17.14 15.05 -16.21
N SER A 214 -16.02 15.76 -16.38
CA SER A 214 -14.71 15.27 -15.92
C SER A 214 -14.63 15.49 -14.41
N GLU A 215 -14.17 14.49 -13.67
CA GLU A 215 -13.84 14.61 -12.25
C GLU A 215 -12.35 14.36 -12.02
N THR A 216 -11.72 15.17 -11.17
CA THR A 216 -10.35 14.95 -10.69
C THR A 216 -10.46 14.55 -9.23
N VAL A 217 -10.44 13.24 -8.99
CA VAL A 217 -10.64 12.65 -7.66
C VAL A 217 -9.29 12.40 -6.98
N LEU A 218 -9.25 12.55 -5.67
CA LEU A 218 -8.18 11.97 -4.84
C LEU A 218 -8.75 10.76 -4.12
N VAL A 219 -8.16 9.60 -4.33
CA VAL A 219 -8.42 8.40 -3.53
C VAL A 219 -7.41 8.37 -2.39
N TYR A 220 -7.91 8.28 -1.16
CA TYR A 220 -7.15 8.17 0.07
C TYR A 220 -7.49 6.80 0.67
N ASP A 221 -6.54 5.88 0.61
CA ASP A 221 -6.71 4.50 1.06
C ASP A 221 -5.84 4.26 2.30
N LEU A 222 -6.47 4.17 3.47
CA LEU A 222 -5.77 3.91 4.73
C LEU A 222 -6.28 2.57 5.28
N GLY A 223 -5.56 1.52 4.90
CA GLY A 223 -5.89 0.14 5.22
C GLY A 223 -5.44 -0.28 6.62
N GLY A 224 -5.25 -1.60 6.78
CA GLY A 224 -4.76 -2.22 8.01
C GLY A 224 -3.26 -2.04 8.24
N GLY A 225 -2.45 -2.10 7.19
CA GLY A 225 -0.98 -1.92 7.30
C GLY A 225 -0.33 -1.06 6.22
N THR A 226 -1.08 -0.63 5.20
CA THR A 226 -0.60 0.19 4.08
C THR A 226 -1.42 1.47 3.92
N PHE A 227 -0.78 2.53 3.45
CA PHE A 227 -1.40 3.79 3.07
C PHE A 227 -1.08 4.10 1.60
N ASP A 228 -2.10 4.39 0.80
CA ASP A 228 -1.96 4.91 -0.57
C ASP A 228 -2.73 6.22 -0.72
N VAL A 229 -2.18 7.10 -1.55
CA VAL A 229 -2.92 8.25 -2.10
C VAL A 229 -2.66 8.37 -3.59
N THR A 230 -3.75 8.47 -4.36
CA THR A 230 -3.74 8.53 -5.82
C THR A 230 -4.62 9.67 -6.31
N VAL A 231 -4.08 10.56 -7.15
CA VAL A 231 -4.88 11.53 -7.91
C VAL A 231 -5.21 10.93 -9.28
N MET A 232 -6.51 10.87 -9.59
CA MET A 232 -7.05 10.27 -10.82
C MET A 232 -8.03 11.20 -11.51
N LYS A 233 -8.02 11.20 -12.84
CA LYS A 233 -9.07 11.82 -13.67
C LYS A 233 -10.03 10.78 -14.19
N ILE A 234 -11.33 11.05 -14.06
CA ILE A 234 -12.43 10.20 -14.51
C ILE A 234 -13.20 10.97 -15.57
N GLU A 235 -13.11 10.50 -16.83
CA GLU A 235 -13.67 11.17 -18.01
C GLU A 235 -14.53 10.16 -18.79
N GLY A 236 -15.79 10.02 -18.36
CA GLY A 236 -16.71 8.99 -18.87
C GLY A 236 -16.17 7.58 -18.62
N ARG A 237 -15.75 6.89 -19.68
CA ARG A 237 -15.16 5.54 -19.61
C ARG A 237 -13.64 5.52 -19.37
N HIS A 238 -12.99 6.67 -19.27
CA HIS A 238 -11.54 6.79 -19.12
C HIS A 238 -11.14 7.11 -17.68
N PHE A 239 -10.23 6.30 -17.12
CA PHE A 239 -9.77 6.33 -15.73
C PHE A 239 -8.25 6.48 -15.74
N HIS A 240 -7.81 7.72 -15.55
CA HIS A 240 -6.44 8.16 -15.77
C HIS A 240 -5.75 8.52 -14.46
N THR A 241 -4.89 7.63 -13.95
CA THR A 241 -3.99 7.98 -12.85
C THR A 241 -3.04 9.09 -13.29
N VAL A 242 -2.98 10.17 -12.51
CA VAL A 242 -2.09 11.32 -12.75
C VAL A 242 -0.81 11.17 -11.93
N ALA A 243 -0.95 10.91 -10.63
CA ALA A 243 0.15 10.68 -9.71
C ALA A 243 -0.28 9.76 -8.56
N THR A 244 0.67 9.04 -7.97
CA THR A 244 0.45 8.21 -6.79
C THR A 244 1.68 8.19 -5.89
N ALA A 245 1.45 8.07 -4.58
CA ALA A 245 2.46 7.75 -3.57
C ALA A 245 1.79 7.01 -2.41
N GLY A 246 2.58 6.54 -1.46
CA GLY A 246 2.07 5.81 -0.30
C GLY A 246 3.16 5.51 0.71
N ASP A 247 2.83 4.67 1.67
CA ASP A 247 3.72 4.15 2.70
C ASP A 247 3.26 2.72 3.04
N VAL A 248 4.11 1.73 2.74
CA VAL A 248 3.80 0.31 2.97
C VAL A 248 3.92 -0.11 4.44
N TYR A 249 4.43 0.78 5.30
CA TYR A 249 4.56 0.61 6.75
C TYR A 249 3.83 1.73 7.50
N LEU A 250 2.59 2.03 7.04
CA LEU A 250 1.65 2.94 7.69
C LEU A 250 0.21 2.47 7.50
N GLY A 251 -0.47 2.08 8.58
CA GLY A 251 -1.87 1.66 8.55
C GLY A 251 -2.43 1.44 9.95
N GLY A 252 -3.66 0.93 10.03
CA GLY A 252 -4.40 0.74 11.28
C GLY A 252 -3.65 0.00 12.41
N VAL A 253 -2.69 -0.89 12.10
CA VAL A 253 -1.81 -1.56 13.08
C VAL A 253 -0.93 -0.57 13.84
N ASP A 254 -0.42 0.48 13.19
CA ASP A 254 0.50 1.42 13.85
C ASP A 254 -0.25 2.34 14.83
N TRP A 255 -1.55 2.58 14.57
CA TRP A 255 -2.48 3.19 15.54
C TRP A 255 -2.86 2.22 16.69
N ASP A 256 -2.94 0.90 16.43
CA ASP A 256 -3.12 -0.09 17.51
C ASP A 256 -1.88 -0.12 18.42
N ASN A 257 -0.67 -0.04 17.86
CA ASN A 257 0.57 0.02 18.63
C ASN A 257 0.60 1.20 19.61
N ARG A 258 0.08 2.39 19.24
CA ARG A 258 -0.05 3.53 20.17
C ARG A 258 -1.02 3.29 21.33
N VAL A 259 -1.96 2.35 21.19
CA VAL A 259 -2.84 1.90 22.28
C VAL A 259 -2.21 0.75 23.07
N VAL A 260 -1.46 -0.16 22.44
CA VAL A 260 -0.62 -1.17 23.12
C VAL A 260 0.37 -0.49 24.06
N GLU A 261 1.10 0.52 23.57
CA GLU A 261 2.00 1.36 24.36
C GLU A 261 1.27 1.99 25.56
N PHE A 262 0.15 2.68 25.34
CA PHE A 262 -0.64 3.30 26.40
C PHE A 262 -1.09 2.31 27.50
N ILE A 263 -1.49 1.09 27.12
CA ILE A 263 -1.88 0.05 28.08
C ILE A 263 -0.66 -0.50 28.83
N ALA A 264 0.42 -0.81 28.11
CA ALA A 264 1.63 -1.39 28.69
C ALA A 264 2.38 -0.40 29.60
N GLU A 265 2.53 0.87 29.19
CA GLU A 265 3.06 1.97 30.01
C GLU A 265 2.34 2.04 31.37
N ALA A 266 1.01 2.05 31.35
CA ALA A 266 0.19 2.12 32.55
C ALA A 266 0.26 0.84 33.40
N PHE A 267 0.45 -0.34 32.77
CA PHE A 267 0.63 -1.61 33.48
C PHE A 267 1.98 -1.65 34.22
N VAL A 268 3.07 -1.30 33.53
CA VAL A 268 4.41 -1.18 34.09
C VAL A 268 4.43 -0.15 35.23
N GLN A 269 3.79 1.00 35.05
CA GLN A 269 3.74 2.05 36.08
C GLN A 269 3.01 1.61 37.36
N GLN A 270 1.98 0.77 37.26
CA GLN A 270 1.18 0.34 38.41
C GLN A 270 1.67 -0.96 39.07
N HIS A 271 2.27 -1.87 38.30
CA HIS A 271 2.57 -3.24 38.73
C HIS A 271 4.04 -3.65 38.57
N GLY A 272 4.85 -2.90 37.82
CA GLY A 272 6.27 -3.19 37.59
C GLY A 272 6.56 -4.34 36.60
N VAL A 273 5.53 -4.96 36.04
CA VAL A 273 5.60 -6.02 35.02
C VAL A 273 5.26 -5.42 33.65
N ASP A 274 6.00 -5.79 32.59
CA ASP A 274 5.69 -5.38 31.22
C ASP A 274 5.03 -6.53 30.45
N PRO A 275 3.71 -6.46 30.16
CA PRO A 275 3.00 -7.52 29.45
C PRO A 275 3.44 -7.75 28.00
N ARG A 276 4.31 -6.88 27.43
CA ARG A 276 4.90 -7.10 26.09
C ARG A 276 6.04 -8.14 26.10
N ASN A 277 6.54 -8.53 27.27
CA ASN A 277 7.58 -9.57 27.39
C ASN A 277 6.99 -11.00 27.38
N ASP A 278 5.66 -11.14 27.39
CA ASP A 278 4.94 -12.41 27.28
C ASP A 278 4.17 -12.43 25.95
N PRO A 279 4.50 -13.33 25.00
CA PRO A 279 3.83 -13.39 23.70
C PRO A 279 2.31 -13.57 23.77
N GLN A 280 1.75 -14.27 24.76
CA GLN A 280 0.30 -14.43 24.90
C GLN A 280 -0.35 -13.11 25.34
N ALA A 281 0.25 -12.44 26.31
CA ALA A 281 -0.22 -11.15 26.78
C ALA A 281 -0.04 -10.05 25.72
N GLU A 282 1.00 -10.10 24.89
CA GLU A 282 1.17 -9.23 23.73
C GLU A 282 0.06 -9.41 22.70
N GLN A 283 -0.36 -10.65 22.38
CA GLN A 283 -1.52 -10.87 21.50
C GLN A 283 -2.83 -10.38 22.13
N GLU A 284 -3.03 -10.52 23.46
CA GLU A 284 -4.19 -9.90 24.12
C GLU A 284 -4.12 -8.36 24.07
N LEU A 285 -2.95 -7.75 24.26
CA LEU A 285 -2.74 -6.30 24.11
C LEU A 285 -3.12 -5.82 22.71
N LEU A 286 -2.62 -6.48 21.65
CA LEU A 286 -2.91 -6.15 20.26
C LEU A 286 -4.42 -6.25 19.96
N ARG A 287 -5.06 -7.33 20.40
CA ARG A 287 -6.52 -7.51 20.29
C ARG A 287 -7.28 -6.42 21.05
N LYS A 288 -6.83 -6.07 22.25
CA LYS A 288 -7.47 -5.06 23.10
C LYS A 288 -7.27 -3.63 22.58
N ALA A 289 -6.12 -3.34 22.00
CA ALA A 289 -5.82 -2.11 21.29
C ALA A 289 -6.76 -1.91 20.11
N ASN A 290 -6.89 -2.92 19.24
CA ASN A 290 -7.79 -2.88 18.08
C ASN A 290 -9.26 -2.64 18.47
N GLN A 291 -9.76 -3.37 19.47
CA GLN A 291 -11.09 -3.16 20.04
C GLN A 291 -11.27 -1.73 20.60
N THR A 292 -10.23 -1.19 21.24
CA THR A 292 -10.25 0.16 21.83
C THR A 292 -10.25 1.24 20.74
N LYS A 293 -9.42 1.12 19.69
CA LYS A 293 -9.41 2.00 18.51
C LYS A 293 -10.77 2.02 17.81
N HIS A 294 -11.36 0.85 17.58
CA HIS A 294 -12.68 0.74 16.95
C HIS A 294 -13.80 1.33 17.82
N ALA A 295 -13.71 1.19 19.15
CA ALA A 295 -14.65 1.84 20.06
C ALA A 295 -14.46 3.37 20.12
N LEU A 296 -13.23 3.88 20.14
CA LEU A 296 -12.91 5.32 20.11
C LEU A 296 -13.27 6.00 18.78
N THR A 297 -13.40 5.23 17.70
CA THR A 297 -13.93 5.73 16.42
C THR A 297 -15.40 6.19 16.54
N GLN A 298 -16.14 5.71 17.55
CA GLN A 298 -17.56 6.00 17.78
C GLN A 298 -17.86 6.61 19.17
N ARG A 299 -16.84 6.84 20.02
CA ARG A 299 -17.01 7.27 21.42
C ARG A 299 -15.94 8.28 21.81
N GLU A 300 -16.32 9.24 22.65
CA GLU A 300 -15.41 10.24 23.22
C GLU A 300 -14.39 9.65 24.20
N SER A 301 -14.73 8.53 24.86
CA SER A 301 -13.80 7.74 25.66
C SER A 301 -14.14 6.25 25.73
N VAL A 302 -13.15 5.45 26.17
CA VAL A 302 -13.26 4.01 26.42
C VAL A 302 -12.53 3.67 27.72
N SER A 303 -13.24 3.04 28.66
CA SER A 303 -12.61 2.42 29.83
C SER A 303 -12.01 1.08 29.45
N VAL A 304 -10.68 1.01 29.40
CA VAL A 304 -9.91 -0.19 29.06
C VAL A 304 -9.63 -0.98 30.34
N ALA A 305 -9.91 -2.28 30.33
CA ALA A 305 -9.58 -3.20 31.40
C ALA A 305 -8.71 -4.34 30.86
N PHE A 306 -7.55 -4.58 31.49
CA PHE A 306 -6.54 -5.56 31.06
C PHE A 306 -5.99 -6.31 32.28
N ALA A 307 -5.56 -7.56 32.11
CA ALA A 307 -5.03 -8.38 33.20
C ALA A 307 -3.90 -9.28 32.69
N HIS A 308 -2.83 -9.40 33.48
CA HIS A 308 -1.64 -10.19 33.17
C HIS A 308 -0.90 -10.49 34.49
N ASP A 309 -0.21 -11.62 34.58
CA ASP A 309 0.52 -12.08 35.79
C ASP A 309 -0.27 -11.94 37.12
N GLY A 310 -1.58 -12.23 37.09
CA GLY A 310 -2.49 -12.05 38.22
C GLY A 310 -2.86 -10.60 38.57
N HIS A 311 -2.10 -9.62 38.09
CA HIS A 311 -2.36 -8.19 38.20
C HIS A 311 -3.53 -7.74 37.29
N ARG A 312 -4.15 -6.61 37.64
CA ARG A 312 -5.30 -6.04 36.92
C ARG A 312 -5.15 -4.53 36.77
N LEU A 313 -5.37 -4.05 35.55
CA LEU A 313 -5.33 -2.65 35.18
C LEU A 313 -6.72 -2.21 34.72
N ARG A 314 -7.16 -1.02 35.16
CA ARG A 314 -8.31 -0.34 34.56
C ARG A 314 -7.99 1.14 34.40
N ILE A 315 -8.05 1.62 33.17
CA ILE A 315 -7.74 3.00 32.76
C ILE A 315 -8.82 3.52 31.81
N GLU A 316 -8.74 4.79 31.44
CA GLU A 316 -9.60 5.42 30.45
C GLU A 316 -8.73 6.09 29.38
N LEU A 317 -9.03 5.80 28.11
CA LEU A 317 -8.47 6.51 26.97
C LEU A 317 -9.57 7.39 26.37
N THR A 318 -9.27 8.66 26.13
CA THR A 318 -10.19 9.58 25.42
C THR A 318 -9.80 9.66 23.94
N GLN A 319 -10.77 9.98 23.09
CA GLN A 319 -10.55 10.20 21.66
C GLN A 319 -9.56 11.35 21.42
N GLN A 320 -9.57 12.36 22.30
CA GLN A 320 -8.62 13.49 22.25
C GLN A 320 -7.18 13.04 22.56
N GLU A 321 -6.95 12.28 23.64
CA GLU A 321 -5.60 11.78 23.99
C GLU A 321 -5.11 10.75 22.97
N PHE A 322 -5.99 9.87 22.46
CA PHE A 322 -5.66 8.95 21.37
C PHE A 322 -5.25 9.69 20.09
N SER A 323 -6.00 10.71 19.68
CA SER A 323 -5.67 11.53 18.50
C SER A 323 -4.33 12.25 18.67
N LYS A 324 -4.08 12.81 19.87
CA LYS A 324 -2.81 13.43 20.25
C LYS A 324 -1.64 12.44 20.24
N ARG A 325 -1.83 11.19 20.68
CA ARG A 325 -0.82 10.11 20.64
C ARG A 325 -0.53 9.57 19.24
N CYS A 326 -1.33 9.93 18.23
CA CYS A 326 -1.16 9.47 16.85
C CYS A 326 -0.99 10.63 15.85
N ALA A 327 -0.73 11.86 16.33
CA ALA A 327 -0.71 13.06 15.50
C ALA A 327 0.37 13.00 14.40
N ASP A 328 1.52 12.38 14.68
CA ASP A 328 2.62 12.13 13.73
C ASP A 328 2.24 11.10 12.64
N LEU A 329 1.39 10.11 12.98
CA LEU A 329 0.88 9.14 12.01
C LEU A 329 -0.13 9.80 11.06
N VAL A 330 -0.97 10.71 11.57
CA VAL A 330 -1.85 11.55 10.75
C VAL A 330 -1.01 12.49 9.86
N GLU A 331 -0.01 13.17 10.44
CA GLU A 331 0.89 14.08 9.70
C GLU A 331 1.63 13.36 8.56
N ARG A 332 2.13 12.13 8.78
CA ARG A 332 2.71 11.28 7.72
C ARG A 332 1.76 11.10 6.53
N THR A 333 0.49 10.78 6.76
CA THR A 333 -0.47 10.63 5.64
C THR A 333 -0.70 11.96 4.91
N LEU A 334 -0.80 13.07 5.63
CA LEU A 334 -1.08 14.39 5.06
C LEU A 334 0.11 14.97 4.28
N MET A 335 1.35 14.73 4.73
CA MET A 335 2.56 15.03 3.97
C MET A 335 2.60 14.26 2.64
N THR A 336 2.24 12.97 2.66
CA THR A 336 2.18 12.12 1.46
C THR A 336 1.05 12.55 0.52
N VAL A 337 -0.10 13.02 1.04
CA VAL A 337 -1.14 13.65 0.21
C VAL A 337 -0.63 14.92 -0.48
N GLN A 338 0.09 15.79 0.24
CA GLN A 338 0.67 17.00 -0.36
C GLN A 338 1.68 16.66 -1.46
N LEU A 339 2.53 15.66 -1.26
CA LEU A 339 3.48 15.17 -2.27
C LEU A 339 2.78 14.76 -3.58
N VAL A 340 1.66 14.04 -3.50
CA VAL A 340 0.91 13.60 -4.70
C VAL A 340 0.17 14.75 -5.38
N LEU A 341 -0.30 15.74 -4.62
CA LEU A 341 -0.87 16.98 -5.20
C LEU A 341 0.20 17.78 -5.96
N ASP A 342 1.39 17.93 -5.37
CA ASP A 342 2.54 18.60 -6.00
C ASP A 342 3.01 17.84 -7.27
N ASP A 343 3.09 16.50 -7.21
CA ASP A 343 3.41 15.64 -8.36
C ASP A 343 2.37 15.74 -9.49
N ALA A 344 1.09 15.82 -9.14
CA ALA A 344 -0.01 16.02 -10.08
C ALA A 344 -0.12 17.46 -10.61
N GLY A 345 0.66 18.40 -10.04
CA GLY A 345 0.66 19.81 -10.42
C GLY A 345 -0.63 20.56 -10.06
N ILE A 346 -1.33 20.12 -9.01
CA ILE A 346 -2.60 20.70 -8.56
C ILE A 346 -2.56 21.04 -7.06
N SER A 347 -3.50 21.87 -6.60
CA SER A 347 -3.79 22.04 -5.18
C SER A 347 -5.09 21.34 -4.80
N TRP A 348 -5.42 21.31 -3.50
CA TRP A 348 -6.70 20.83 -2.98
C TRP A 348 -7.93 21.38 -3.73
N GLY A 349 -7.90 22.66 -4.12
CA GLY A 349 -8.98 23.31 -4.90
C GLY A 349 -9.04 22.92 -6.38
N GLY A 350 -8.10 22.10 -6.87
CA GLY A 350 -8.15 21.43 -8.17
C GLY A 350 -8.81 20.05 -8.15
N LEU A 351 -9.12 19.53 -6.96
CA LEU A 351 -9.89 18.30 -6.80
C LEU A 351 -11.39 18.57 -6.93
N THR A 352 -12.14 17.58 -7.41
CA THR A 352 -13.61 17.60 -7.42
C THR A 352 -14.23 16.69 -6.36
N ARG A 353 -13.44 15.76 -5.78
CA ARG A 353 -13.90 14.80 -4.76
C ARG A 353 -12.74 14.16 -3.99
N LEU A 354 -13.02 13.78 -2.75
CA LEU A 354 -12.23 12.82 -1.97
C LEU A 354 -12.98 11.49 -1.89
N ILE A 355 -12.32 10.39 -2.24
CA ILE A 355 -12.82 9.01 -2.09
C ILE A 355 -12.02 8.35 -0.96
N LEU A 356 -12.70 7.85 0.07
CA LEU A 356 -12.07 7.20 1.22
C LEU A 356 -12.23 5.68 1.16
N VAL A 357 -11.11 4.97 1.32
CA VAL A 357 -11.02 3.51 1.22
C VAL A 357 -10.21 2.98 2.40
N GLY A 358 -10.47 1.74 2.84
CA GLY A 358 -9.81 1.14 3.99
C GLY A 358 -10.42 1.57 5.33
N GLY A 359 -10.59 0.60 6.23
CA GLY A 359 -11.31 0.78 7.49
C GLY A 359 -10.72 1.83 8.43
N SER A 360 -9.43 2.13 8.36
CA SER A 360 -8.78 3.14 9.22
C SER A 360 -9.22 4.57 8.87
N THR A 361 -9.71 4.83 7.66
CA THR A 361 -10.35 6.10 7.29
C THR A 361 -11.63 6.39 8.07
N ARG A 362 -12.16 5.42 8.83
CA ARG A 362 -13.33 5.63 9.71
C ARG A 362 -12.99 6.51 10.91
N MET A 363 -11.72 6.60 11.33
CA MET A 363 -11.28 7.37 12.50
C MET A 363 -11.55 8.89 12.36
N PRO A 364 -12.20 9.56 13.34
CA PRO A 364 -12.60 10.96 13.23
C PRO A 364 -11.46 11.95 12.90
N MET A 365 -10.27 11.77 13.49
CA MET A 365 -9.11 12.65 13.23
C MET A 365 -8.69 12.68 11.75
N ILE A 366 -8.77 11.55 11.04
CA ILE A 366 -8.46 11.46 9.61
C ILE A 366 -9.48 12.27 8.81
N ARG A 367 -10.77 12.12 9.16
CA ARG A 367 -11.87 12.81 8.47
C ARG A 367 -11.83 14.32 8.69
N GLN A 368 -11.67 14.74 9.94
CA GLN A 368 -11.61 16.15 10.32
C GLN A 368 -10.46 16.87 9.64
N GLU A 369 -9.25 16.28 9.58
CA GLU A 369 -8.12 16.92 8.92
C GLU A 369 -8.27 16.98 7.38
N LEU A 370 -8.83 15.94 6.75
CA LEU A 370 -9.13 15.97 5.31
C LEU A 370 -10.22 17.00 4.97
N GLU A 371 -11.30 17.09 5.75
CA GLU A 371 -12.35 18.12 5.61
C GLU A 371 -11.74 19.54 5.82
N ARG A 372 -10.89 19.70 6.84
CA ARG A 372 -10.22 20.97 7.19
C ARG A 372 -9.23 21.46 6.13
N LEU A 373 -8.45 20.56 5.53
CA LEU A 373 -7.44 20.91 4.53
C LEU A 373 -8.03 21.09 3.12
N SER A 374 -9.02 20.27 2.76
CA SER A 374 -9.63 20.33 1.43
C SER A 374 -10.73 21.38 1.28
N GLY A 375 -11.45 21.68 2.37
CA GLY A 375 -12.71 22.44 2.32
C GLY A 375 -13.86 21.68 1.65
N MET A 376 -13.72 20.38 1.40
CA MET A 376 -14.73 19.52 0.80
C MET A 376 -15.42 18.66 1.87
N GLU A 377 -16.72 18.39 1.68
CA GLU A 377 -17.42 17.33 2.41
C GLU A 377 -16.95 15.96 1.90
N LEU A 378 -16.67 15.03 2.81
CA LEU A 378 -16.19 13.68 2.46
C LEU A 378 -17.30 12.81 1.88
N ASP A 379 -17.00 12.15 0.76
CA ASP A 379 -17.92 11.17 0.18
C ASP A 379 -18.11 9.95 1.10
N ARG A 380 -19.34 9.43 1.13
CA ARG A 380 -19.78 8.29 1.96
C ARG A 380 -20.68 7.32 1.18
N SER A 381 -20.70 7.41 -0.15
CA SER A 381 -21.48 6.55 -1.05
C SER A 381 -20.86 5.15 -1.20
N LEU A 382 -19.52 5.07 -1.19
CA LEU A 382 -18.77 3.83 -1.17
C LEU A 382 -18.65 3.24 0.25
N SER A 383 -18.73 1.91 0.34
CA SER A 383 -18.32 1.13 1.51
C SER A 383 -16.79 1.01 1.52
N PRO A 384 -16.06 1.58 2.51
CA PRO A 384 -14.59 1.55 2.52
C PRO A 384 -13.97 0.15 2.57
N ASP A 385 -14.75 -0.86 2.94
CA ASP A 385 -14.30 -2.25 3.13
C ASP A 385 -14.75 -3.18 1.99
N GLU A 386 -15.48 -2.67 0.98
CA GLU A 386 -15.99 -3.45 -0.16
C GLU A 386 -15.75 -2.80 -1.54
N ALA A 387 -15.54 -1.48 -1.59
CA ALA A 387 -15.38 -0.76 -2.87
C ALA A 387 -14.22 -1.29 -3.73
N VAL A 388 -13.21 -1.87 -3.10
CA VAL A 388 -12.02 -2.46 -3.74
C VAL A 388 -12.36 -3.81 -4.39
N CYS A 389 -12.95 -4.76 -3.66
CA CYS A 389 -13.31 -6.07 -4.24
C CYS A 389 -14.41 -5.93 -5.30
N HIS A 390 -15.36 -5.00 -5.12
CA HIS A 390 -16.35 -4.64 -6.15
C HIS A 390 -15.69 -4.15 -7.44
N GLY A 391 -14.66 -3.31 -7.32
CA GLY A 391 -13.93 -2.75 -8.46
C GLY A 391 -13.11 -3.80 -9.19
N ALA A 392 -12.48 -4.71 -8.44
CA ALA A 392 -11.79 -5.87 -9.00
C ALA A 392 -12.77 -6.82 -9.71
N ALA A 393 -13.99 -7.03 -9.20
CA ALA A 393 -15.00 -7.89 -9.82
C ALA A 393 -15.56 -7.27 -11.11
N LEU A 394 -15.81 -5.95 -11.09
CA LEU A 394 -16.16 -5.16 -12.28
C LEU A 394 -15.06 -5.26 -13.35
N TYR A 395 -13.79 -5.12 -12.96
CA TYR A 395 -12.65 -5.25 -13.86
C TYR A 395 -12.52 -6.68 -14.43
N ALA A 396 -12.65 -7.70 -13.59
CA ALA A 396 -12.63 -9.11 -14.00
C ALA A 396 -13.72 -9.42 -15.05
N GLY A 397 -14.94 -8.92 -14.85
CA GLY A 397 -16.03 -9.04 -15.83
C GLY A 397 -15.70 -8.40 -17.18
N MET A 398 -15.04 -7.24 -17.18
CA MET A 398 -14.62 -6.54 -18.40
C MET A 398 -13.48 -7.28 -19.13
N LEU A 399 -12.49 -7.83 -18.42
CA LEU A 399 -11.45 -8.68 -19.00
C LEU A 399 -12.06 -9.93 -19.64
N MET A 400 -12.97 -10.61 -18.92
CA MET A 400 -13.66 -11.81 -19.39
C MET A 400 -14.59 -11.54 -20.58
N ALA A 401 -15.11 -10.33 -20.73
CA ALA A 401 -15.83 -9.90 -21.92
C ALA A 401 -14.88 -9.70 -23.12
N ASN A 402 -13.86 -8.86 -22.96
CA ASN A 402 -12.92 -8.49 -24.03
C ASN A 402 -12.11 -9.68 -24.57
N GLY A 403 -11.85 -10.71 -23.75
CA GLY A 403 -11.07 -11.89 -24.17
C GLY A 403 -11.72 -12.80 -25.21
N ASN A 404 -13.02 -12.63 -25.50
CA ASN A 404 -13.78 -13.55 -26.37
C ASN A 404 -14.03 -13.04 -27.80
N ASP A 405 -13.88 -11.75 -28.08
CA ASP A 405 -14.31 -11.16 -29.36
C ASP A 405 -13.19 -11.17 -30.42
N SER A 406 -13.01 -12.33 -31.06
CA SER A 406 -12.32 -12.39 -32.35
C SER A 406 -13.18 -11.75 -33.45
N ALA A 407 -13.01 -10.43 -33.62
CA ALA A 407 -13.62 -9.53 -34.60
C ALA A 407 -15.11 -9.18 -34.40
N GLY A 408 -15.41 -7.88 -34.23
CA GLY A 408 -16.70 -7.36 -34.74
C GLY A 408 -17.37 -6.16 -34.05
N LEU A 409 -16.92 -5.68 -32.89
CA LEU A 409 -17.47 -4.46 -32.28
C LEU A 409 -16.36 -3.49 -31.85
N ASP A 410 -16.63 -2.19 -31.99
CA ASP A 410 -15.89 -1.16 -31.25
C ASP A 410 -16.17 -1.37 -29.76
N SER A 411 -15.14 -1.82 -29.02
CA SER A 411 -15.26 -2.11 -27.60
C SER A 411 -15.43 -0.82 -26.80
N ALA A 412 -16.68 -0.43 -26.54
CA ALA A 412 -17.08 0.69 -25.67
C ALA A 412 -16.81 0.39 -24.18
N GLY A 413 -15.62 -0.13 -23.87
CA GLY A 413 -15.21 -0.60 -22.56
C GLY A 413 -14.51 0.45 -21.71
N LEU A 414 -14.22 0.06 -20.47
CA LEU A 414 -13.40 0.82 -19.53
C LEU A 414 -11.97 0.98 -20.06
N SER A 415 -11.43 2.19 -19.97
CA SER A 415 -10.06 2.52 -20.35
C SER A 415 -9.27 2.97 -19.12
N VAL A 416 -8.50 2.04 -18.53
CA VAL A 416 -7.63 2.32 -17.37
C VAL A 416 -6.22 2.65 -17.85
N SER A 417 -5.62 3.71 -17.29
CA SER A 417 -4.19 3.98 -17.43
C SER A 417 -3.55 4.30 -16.07
N ASN A 418 -2.59 3.47 -15.67
CA ASN A 418 -1.84 3.60 -14.42
C ASN A 418 -0.52 4.34 -14.62
N VAL A 419 0.20 4.59 -13.53
CA VAL A 419 1.59 5.06 -13.52
C VAL A 419 2.46 4.13 -12.67
N ASN A 420 3.78 4.17 -12.83
CA ASN A 420 4.71 3.53 -11.88
C ASN A 420 4.92 4.41 -10.64
N SER A 421 4.95 3.79 -9.47
CA SER A 421 4.98 4.49 -8.18
C SER A 421 6.37 4.92 -7.73
N HIS A 422 7.40 4.19 -8.17
CA HIS A 422 8.81 4.46 -7.88
C HIS A 422 9.60 4.73 -9.16
N ASP A 423 10.71 5.48 -9.03
CA ASP A 423 11.71 5.58 -10.09
C ASP A 423 12.31 4.20 -10.36
N LEU A 424 12.16 3.66 -11.57
CA LEU A 424 12.99 2.54 -12.01
C LEU A 424 14.35 3.08 -12.43
N GLY A 425 15.40 2.56 -11.81
CA GLY A 425 16.78 2.92 -12.09
C GLY A 425 17.73 1.73 -12.21
N ILE A 426 18.98 2.05 -12.48
CA ILE A 426 20.12 1.13 -12.39
C ILE A 426 21.16 1.70 -11.43
N LEU A 427 22.00 0.85 -10.87
CA LEU A 427 23.24 1.29 -10.22
C LEU A 427 24.38 1.25 -11.24
N ALA A 428 24.85 2.44 -11.62
CA ALA A 428 26.05 2.63 -12.46
C ALA A 428 27.21 3.15 -11.58
N VAL A 429 28.45 3.09 -12.09
CA VAL A 429 29.61 3.65 -11.37
C VAL A 429 29.88 5.05 -11.91
N ASP A 430 29.91 6.06 -11.03
CA ASP A 430 30.28 7.43 -11.37
C ASP A 430 31.78 7.49 -11.72
N PRO A 431 32.16 7.80 -12.97
CA PRO A 431 33.55 7.76 -13.41
C PRO A 431 34.43 8.85 -12.78
N LYS A 432 33.86 9.81 -12.06
CA LYS A 432 34.61 10.85 -11.33
C LYS A 432 34.91 10.49 -9.88
N THR A 433 34.10 9.62 -9.27
CA THR A 433 34.18 9.32 -7.83
C THR A 433 34.42 7.84 -7.54
N GLY A 434 34.26 6.95 -8.53
CA GLY A 434 34.32 5.50 -8.37
C GLY A 434 33.15 4.92 -7.56
N GLN A 435 32.20 5.74 -7.14
CA GLN A 435 31.07 5.32 -6.30
C GLN A 435 29.88 4.85 -7.13
N PRO A 436 29.05 3.93 -6.61
CA PRO A 436 27.73 3.68 -7.16
C PRO A 436 26.88 4.95 -7.18
N ARG A 437 26.17 5.16 -8.29
CA ARG A 437 25.07 6.13 -8.38
C ARG A 437 23.86 5.48 -9.04
N ARG A 438 22.69 5.83 -8.52
CA ARG A 438 21.41 5.50 -9.11
C ARG A 438 21.18 6.39 -10.34
N GLN A 439 20.94 5.78 -11.50
CA GLN A 439 20.48 6.51 -12.68
C GLN A 439 19.05 6.10 -13.02
N VAL A 440 18.14 7.07 -12.98
CA VAL A 440 16.72 6.87 -13.31
C VAL A 440 16.55 6.57 -14.80
N MET A 441 15.96 5.41 -15.10
CA MET A 441 15.61 4.95 -16.45
C MET A 441 14.20 5.42 -16.83
N ILE A 442 13.24 5.18 -15.93
CA ILE A 442 11.82 5.57 -16.01
C ILE A 442 11.46 6.25 -14.68
N PRO A 443 11.22 7.57 -14.63
CA PRO A 443 10.83 8.27 -13.41
C PRO A 443 9.52 7.74 -12.83
N ARG A 444 9.30 7.92 -11.52
CA ARG A 444 7.97 7.74 -10.91
C ARG A 444 6.92 8.65 -11.57
N ASN A 445 5.66 8.26 -11.46
CA ASN A 445 4.50 8.87 -12.13
C ASN A 445 4.58 8.86 -13.69
N SER A 446 5.38 7.97 -14.29
CA SER A 446 5.33 7.75 -15.75
C SER A 446 4.16 6.83 -16.13
N HIS A 447 3.37 7.22 -17.13
CA HIS A 447 2.24 6.40 -17.60
C HIS A 447 2.67 5.00 -18.08
N LEU A 448 1.91 3.99 -17.67
CA LEU A 448 2.11 2.59 -18.03
C LEU A 448 1.24 2.19 -19.24
N PRO A 449 1.75 1.36 -20.17
CA PRO A 449 3.06 0.70 -20.15
C PRO A 449 4.19 1.64 -20.60
N ALA A 450 5.31 1.62 -19.87
CA ALA A 450 6.46 2.50 -20.12
C ALA A 450 7.64 1.74 -20.75
N ARG A 451 8.40 2.40 -21.63
CA ARG A 451 9.59 1.83 -22.30
C ARG A 451 10.77 2.78 -22.28
N LYS A 452 11.91 2.31 -21.78
CA LYS A 452 13.21 2.97 -21.93
C LYS A 452 14.18 2.07 -22.68
N LYS A 453 14.91 2.62 -23.65
CA LYS A 453 16.11 1.99 -24.20
C LYS A 453 17.32 2.85 -23.83
N VAL A 454 18.38 2.23 -23.33
CA VAL A 454 19.66 2.87 -23.01
C VAL A 454 20.78 2.08 -23.66
N ARG A 455 21.83 2.80 -24.09
CA ARG A 455 23.04 2.24 -24.66
C ARG A 455 24.17 2.35 -23.64
N PHE A 456 24.70 1.21 -23.26
CA PHE A 456 25.89 1.07 -22.43
C PHE A 456 27.10 0.71 -23.29
N ARG A 457 28.29 0.66 -22.68
CA ARG A 457 29.54 0.31 -23.35
C ARG A 457 30.38 -0.63 -22.48
N THR A 458 31.15 -1.53 -23.10
CA THR A 458 32.16 -2.33 -22.39
C THR A 458 33.28 -1.43 -21.83
N HIS A 459 33.73 -1.73 -20.61
CA HIS A 459 34.72 -0.97 -19.87
C HIS A 459 36.17 -1.38 -20.22
N SER A 460 36.38 -2.62 -20.64
CA SER A 460 37.69 -3.19 -20.99
C SER A 460 37.60 -4.06 -22.24
N ASP A 461 38.74 -4.27 -22.90
CA ASP A 461 38.88 -5.25 -23.97
C ASP A 461 38.75 -6.68 -23.40
N ASN A 462 38.19 -7.59 -24.20
CA ASN A 462 37.88 -8.97 -23.81
C ASN A 462 37.02 -9.11 -22.55
N GLN A 463 36.20 -8.09 -22.25
CA GLN A 463 35.22 -8.17 -21.17
C GLN A 463 34.22 -9.31 -21.44
N ALA A 464 34.16 -10.31 -20.54
CA ALA A 464 33.41 -11.54 -20.75
C ALA A 464 31.90 -11.46 -20.43
N ASN A 465 31.49 -10.53 -19.57
CA ASN A 465 30.08 -10.31 -19.23
C ASN A 465 29.76 -8.82 -18.98
N VAL A 466 28.48 -8.47 -19.00
CA VAL A 466 27.96 -7.16 -18.55
C VAL A 466 26.89 -7.39 -17.50
N LYS A 467 27.08 -6.78 -16.33
CA LYS A 467 26.23 -6.90 -15.15
C LYS A 467 25.55 -5.57 -14.85
N ILE A 468 24.22 -5.56 -14.82
CA ILE A 468 23.40 -4.37 -14.52
C ILE A 468 22.53 -4.68 -13.30
N GLU A 469 22.82 -4.03 -12.17
CA GLU A 469 21.97 -4.04 -10.97
C GLU A 469 20.78 -3.07 -11.20
N ILE A 470 19.55 -3.55 -11.02
CA ILE A 470 18.31 -2.84 -11.29
C ILE A 470 17.59 -2.56 -9.95
N VAL A 471 17.12 -1.33 -9.76
CA VAL A 471 16.53 -0.86 -8.51
C VAL A 471 15.25 -0.04 -8.73
N GLU A 472 14.33 -0.07 -7.77
CA GLU A 472 13.26 0.93 -7.62
C GLU A 472 13.54 1.84 -6.42
N GLY A 473 13.16 3.12 -6.53
CA GLY A 473 13.21 4.07 -5.42
C GLY A 473 14.63 4.40 -4.94
N GLY A 474 14.77 4.72 -3.65
CA GLY A 474 16.05 5.07 -3.01
C GLY A 474 16.69 6.39 -3.46
N ASP A 475 17.87 6.68 -2.88
CA ASP A 475 18.61 7.93 -3.10
C ASP A 475 19.50 7.91 -4.37
N ASP A 476 20.24 9.01 -4.60
CA ASP A 476 21.21 9.15 -5.71
C ASP A 476 22.38 8.14 -5.69
N ARG A 477 22.60 7.43 -4.58
CA ARG A 477 23.64 6.40 -4.40
C ARG A 477 23.06 4.98 -4.53
N GLY A 478 21.74 4.83 -4.45
CA GLY A 478 21.05 3.54 -4.32
C GLY A 478 20.84 3.09 -2.87
N THR A 479 21.08 3.97 -1.88
CA THR A 479 20.71 3.73 -0.48
C THR A 479 19.18 3.66 -0.39
N ASN A 480 18.66 2.73 0.39
CA ASN A 480 17.21 2.49 0.58
C ASN A 480 16.43 2.21 -0.73
N ALA A 481 17.11 1.77 -1.79
CA ALA A 481 16.47 1.37 -3.05
C ALA A 481 16.13 -0.13 -3.01
N THR A 482 14.89 -0.51 -3.37
CA THR A 482 14.51 -1.91 -3.53
C THR A 482 15.29 -2.50 -4.69
N ARG A 483 16.03 -3.59 -4.46
CA ARG A 483 16.72 -4.31 -5.53
C ARG A 483 15.70 -5.17 -6.28
N ILE A 484 15.50 -4.91 -7.57
CA ILE A 484 14.58 -5.69 -8.41
C ILE A 484 15.28 -6.96 -8.90
N GLY A 485 16.55 -6.83 -9.26
CA GLY A 485 17.38 -7.95 -9.71
C GLY A 485 18.58 -7.51 -10.52
N ARG A 486 19.24 -8.50 -11.13
CA ARG A 486 20.41 -8.34 -11.97
C ARG A 486 20.09 -8.79 -13.38
N CYS A 487 20.23 -7.90 -14.35
CA CYS A 487 20.37 -8.28 -15.74
C CYS A 487 21.85 -8.66 -15.96
N LEU A 488 22.09 -9.93 -16.26
CA LEU A 488 23.42 -10.44 -16.60
C LEU A 488 23.43 -10.85 -18.08
N ILE A 489 24.49 -10.41 -18.77
CA ILE A 489 24.77 -10.70 -20.17
C ILE A 489 26.10 -11.45 -20.18
N ASP A 490 26.03 -12.77 -20.13
CA ASP A 490 27.19 -13.65 -20.16
C ASP A 490 27.64 -13.97 -21.61
N ASP A 491 28.74 -14.69 -21.75
CA ASP A 491 29.30 -15.15 -23.03
C ASP A 491 29.49 -14.06 -24.09
N LEU A 492 29.96 -12.88 -23.67
CA LEU A 492 30.45 -11.87 -24.61
C LEU A 492 31.62 -12.46 -25.42
N PRO A 493 31.60 -12.38 -26.77
CA PRO A 493 32.60 -13.08 -27.58
C PRO A 493 34.05 -12.67 -27.25
N PRO A 494 34.99 -13.63 -27.16
CA PRO A 494 36.42 -13.34 -27.10
C PRO A 494 36.83 -12.42 -28.26
N GLY A 495 37.65 -11.41 -27.97
CA GLY A 495 37.97 -10.33 -28.90
C GLY A 495 37.03 -9.12 -28.86
N THR A 496 35.96 -9.12 -28.04
CA THR A 496 35.09 -7.95 -27.84
C THR A 496 35.89 -6.73 -27.39
N PRO A 497 35.97 -5.64 -28.19
CA PRO A 497 36.76 -4.46 -27.82
C PRO A 497 36.17 -3.68 -26.64
N LYS A 498 37.01 -2.85 -26.00
CA LYS A 498 36.56 -1.78 -25.11
C LYS A 498 35.70 -0.78 -25.89
N GLY A 499 34.56 -0.39 -25.32
CA GLY A 499 33.63 0.55 -25.93
C GLY A 499 32.52 -0.07 -26.80
N THR A 500 32.50 -1.38 -27.01
CA THR A 500 31.42 -2.10 -27.71
C THR A 500 30.07 -1.80 -27.08
N HIS A 501 29.05 -1.51 -27.89
CA HIS A 501 27.77 -1.07 -27.39
C HIS A 501 26.91 -2.22 -26.88
N VAL A 502 26.18 -1.95 -25.80
CA VAL A 502 25.24 -2.89 -25.19
C VAL A 502 23.91 -2.17 -25.06
N ASP A 503 22.99 -2.50 -25.96
CA ASP A 503 21.68 -1.90 -26.07
C ASP A 503 20.69 -2.65 -25.17
N VAL A 504 20.26 -2.00 -24.09
CA VAL A 504 19.37 -2.58 -23.07
C VAL A 504 18.03 -1.84 -23.06
N ARG A 505 16.95 -2.60 -22.99
CA ARG A 505 15.58 -2.11 -23.00
C ARG A 505 14.85 -2.55 -21.73
N PHE A 506 14.27 -1.58 -21.04
CA PHE A 506 13.36 -1.75 -19.92
C PHE A 506 11.94 -1.57 -20.45
N ASP A 507 11.12 -2.61 -20.32
CA ASP A 507 9.69 -2.62 -20.65
C ASP A 507 8.90 -2.81 -19.33
N TYR A 508 8.24 -1.77 -18.84
CA TYR A 508 7.19 -1.92 -17.82
C TYR A 508 5.84 -2.16 -18.50
N ALA A 509 5.13 -3.20 -18.06
CA ALA A 509 3.77 -3.52 -18.50
C ALA A 509 2.70 -2.74 -17.70
N ARG A 510 1.40 -2.99 -17.97
CA ARG A 510 0.26 -2.22 -17.41
C ARG A 510 -0.02 -2.51 -15.94
N ASP A 511 0.26 -3.75 -15.55
CA ASP A 511 0.26 -4.35 -14.22
C ASP A 511 1.42 -3.83 -13.32
N GLY A 512 2.38 -3.12 -13.91
CA GLY A 512 3.62 -2.68 -13.26
C GLY A 512 4.76 -3.71 -13.32
N ARG A 513 4.63 -4.79 -14.11
CA ARG A 513 5.65 -5.85 -14.19
C ARG A 513 6.78 -5.48 -15.14
N LEU A 514 8.02 -5.80 -14.75
CA LEU A 514 9.23 -5.41 -15.46
C LEU A 514 9.77 -6.57 -16.32
N THR A 515 9.94 -6.30 -17.61
CA THR A 515 10.78 -7.09 -18.50
C THR A 515 11.99 -6.26 -18.91
N VAL A 516 13.19 -6.77 -18.65
CA VAL A 516 14.44 -6.25 -19.24
C VAL A 516 14.83 -7.12 -20.44
N ARG A 517 15.45 -6.53 -21.46
CA ARG A 517 16.05 -7.24 -22.60
C ARG A 517 17.36 -6.58 -23.00
N ALA A 518 18.38 -7.37 -23.27
CA ALA A 518 19.67 -6.89 -23.76
C ALA A 518 19.95 -7.33 -25.21
N SER A 519 20.84 -6.62 -25.88
CA SER A 519 21.31 -6.90 -27.24
C SER A 519 22.65 -6.20 -27.49
N LEU A 520 23.56 -6.81 -28.27
CA LEU A 520 24.79 -6.16 -28.74
C LEU A 520 24.60 -5.82 -30.23
N PRO A 521 24.47 -4.52 -30.62
CA PRO A 521 24.16 -4.14 -32.00
C PRO A 521 25.21 -4.57 -33.03
N GLU A 522 26.47 -4.66 -32.61
CA GLU A 522 27.60 -5.07 -33.44
C GLU A 522 27.73 -6.60 -33.62
N ILE A 523 26.92 -7.40 -32.90
CA ILE A 523 27.03 -8.86 -32.85
C ILE A 523 25.67 -9.49 -33.14
N ASP A 524 25.50 -10.09 -34.32
CA ASP A 524 24.27 -10.78 -34.72
C ASP A 524 24.11 -12.16 -34.04
N ARG A 525 24.12 -12.14 -32.71
CA ARG A 525 23.92 -13.29 -31.82
C ARG A 525 22.96 -12.87 -30.71
N LYS A 526 21.81 -13.53 -30.65
CA LYS A 526 20.90 -13.42 -29.49
C LYS A 526 21.59 -14.06 -28.29
N ILE A 527 22.14 -13.23 -27.41
CA ILE A 527 22.68 -13.67 -26.13
C ILE A 527 21.50 -13.97 -25.19
N ALA A 528 21.59 -15.08 -24.45
CA ALA A 528 20.64 -15.39 -23.40
C ALA A 528 20.80 -14.37 -22.26
N MET A 529 19.72 -13.71 -21.87
CA MET A 529 19.73 -12.71 -20.81
C MET A 529 18.86 -13.22 -19.67
N THR A 530 19.47 -13.49 -18.52
CA THR A 530 18.76 -13.92 -17.32
C THR A 530 18.55 -12.73 -16.41
N LEU A 531 17.29 -12.44 -16.06
CA LEU A 531 16.95 -11.49 -15.01
C LEU A 531 16.93 -12.26 -13.68
N ASN A 532 18.07 -12.28 -12.99
CA ASN A 532 18.18 -12.87 -11.66
C ASN A 532 17.51 -11.91 -10.67
N ARG A 533 16.24 -12.19 -10.33
CA ARG A 533 15.43 -11.43 -9.38
C ARG A 533 16.04 -11.49 -7.98
N ALA A 534 15.91 -10.41 -7.22
CA ALA A 534 16.51 -10.34 -5.87
C ALA A 534 15.64 -11.01 -4.79
N ALA A 535 14.32 -11.10 -5.01
CA ALA A 535 13.33 -11.66 -4.10
C ALA A 535 12.12 -12.22 -4.87
N GLY A 536 11.24 -12.91 -4.14
CA GLY A 536 10.09 -13.65 -4.67
C GLY A 536 10.44 -15.00 -5.32
N LEU A 537 9.51 -15.95 -5.30
CA LEU A 537 9.75 -17.34 -5.72
C LEU A 537 10.18 -17.49 -7.20
N ASN A 538 11.15 -18.36 -7.48
CA ASN A 538 11.41 -18.86 -8.83
C ASN A 538 10.42 -19.99 -9.23
N GLU A 539 10.38 -20.40 -10.49
CA GLU A 539 9.39 -21.40 -10.98
C GLU A 539 9.54 -22.79 -10.32
N GLU A 540 10.75 -23.21 -9.94
CA GLU A 540 11.01 -24.48 -9.25
C GLU A 540 10.51 -24.42 -7.80
N GLN A 541 10.78 -23.32 -7.09
CA GLN A 541 10.28 -23.04 -5.75
C GLN A 541 8.75 -22.90 -5.76
N LEU A 542 8.18 -22.27 -6.79
CA LEU A 542 6.73 -22.11 -6.96
C LEU A 542 6.05 -23.48 -7.13
N ALA A 543 6.60 -24.36 -7.98
CA ALA A 543 6.10 -25.72 -8.15
C ALA A 543 6.21 -26.55 -6.86
N LEU A 544 7.34 -26.45 -6.15
CA LEU A 544 7.56 -27.12 -4.87
C LEU A 544 6.59 -26.64 -3.78
N TRP A 545 6.35 -25.33 -3.67
CA TRP A 545 5.39 -24.79 -2.71
C TRP A 545 3.94 -25.08 -3.08
N MET A 546 3.60 -25.13 -4.36
CA MET A 546 2.28 -25.57 -4.83
C MET A 546 2.02 -27.02 -4.39
N GLN A 547 2.98 -27.93 -4.61
CA GLN A 547 2.86 -29.31 -4.15
C GLN A 547 2.75 -29.39 -2.61
N ARG A 548 3.60 -28.70 -1.85
CA ARG A 548 3.56 -28.68 -0.37
C ARG A 548 2.24 -28.13 0.20
N LEU A 549 1.60 -27.19 -0.50
CA LEU A 549 0.28 -26.66 -0.14
C LEU A 549 -0.86 -27.62 -0.45
N ASP A 550 -0.70 -28.49 -1.46
CA ASP A 550 -1.67 -29.53 -1.83
C ASP A 550 -1.52 -30.81 -0.98
N ASP A 551 -0.28 -31.18 -0.63
CA ASP A 551 0.04 -32.25 0.34
C ASP A 551 -0.37 -31.84 1.78
N GLY A 552 -0.40 -30.53 2.07
CA GLY A 552 -0.90 -29.94 3.31
C GLY A 552 0.19 -29.62 4.33
N LEU A 553 0.16 -28.40 4.88
CA LEU A 553 1.15 -27.90 5.85
C LEU A 553 0.77 -28.28 7.30
N SER A 554 0.88 -29.57 7.62
CA SER A 554 0.71 -30.12 8.99
C SER A 554 1.95 -29.89 9.87
N ASP A 555 1.84 -30.16 11.18
CA ASP A 555 2.97 -30.10 12.12
C ASP A 555 4.13 -31.04 11.70
N ALA A 556 3.82 -32.16 11.04
CA ALA A 556 4.81 -33.09 10.49
C ALA A 556 5.43 -32.57 9.18
N THR A 557 4.63 -31.96 8.31
CA THR A 557 5.11 -31.36 7.05
C THR A 557 6.09 -30.21 7.34
N LEU A 558 5.76 -29.35 8.30
CA LEU A 558 6.63 -28.25 8.73
C LEU A 558 7.96 -28.74 9.33
N ALA A 559 7.94 -29.83 10.11
CA ALA A 559 9.15 -30.43 10.68
C ALA A 559 10.08 -31.09 9.62
N LEU A 560 9.56 -31.43 8.43
CA LEU A 560 10.40 -31.90 7.33
C LEU A 560 11.14 -30.74 6.63
N LEU A 561 10.54 -29.53 6.57
CA LEU A 561 11.19 -28.33 6.04
C LEU A 561 12.46 -27.98 6.83
N GLU A 562 12.42 -28.16 8.15
CA GLU A 562 13.57 -27.98 9.04
C GLU A 562 14.74 -28.90 8.67
N GLN A 563 14.44 -30.16 8.35
CA GLN A 563 15.43 -31.17 7.99
C GLN A 563 15.94 -31.04 6.55
N GLU A 564 15.20 -30.37 5.67
CA GLU A 564 15.65 -30.02 4.32
C GLU A 564 16.54 -28.78 4.33
N THR A 565 16.16 -27.74 5.09
CA THR A 565 16.93 -26.49 5.23
C THR A 565 18.19 -26.65 6.07
N SER A 566 18.22 -27.60 7.03
CA SER A 566 19.40 -27.90 7.86
C SER A 566 20.44 -28.78 7.19
N ARG A 567 20.20 -29.27 5.96
CA ARG A 567 21.22 -30.02 5.20
C ARG A 567 22.20 -29.05 4.54
N PRO A 568 23.53 -29.24 4.69
CA PRO A 568 24.47 -28.43 3.93
C PRO A 568 24.26 -28.71 2.44
N THR A 569 23.97 -27.66 1.67
CA THR A 569 23.96 -27.72 0.21
C THR A 569 25.33 -28.17 -0.29
N PRO A 570 25.42 -29.14 -1.21
CA PRO A 570 26.67 -29.43 -1.89
C PRO A 570 27.16 -28.16 -2.60
N GLU A 571 28.39 -27.72 -2.32
CA GLU A 571 29.02 -26.67 -3.12
C GLU A 571 29.09 -27.18 -4.57
N ASN A 572 28.53 -26.41 -5.51
CA ASN A 572 28.33 -26.85 -6.89
C ASN A 572 29.60 -26.68 -7.71
N ASP A 573 30.64 -27.39 -7.28
CA ASP A 573 32.03 -27.24 -7.69
C ASP A 573 32.24 -27.85 -9.09
N SER A 574 31.91 -27.04 -10.09
CA SER A 574 31.90 -27.38 -11.52
C SER A 574 33.31 -27.41 -12.11
N ASN A 575 34.24 -28.13 -11.46
CA ASN A 575 35.66 -28.18 -11.80
C ASN A 575 36.31 -29.57 -11.62
N ALA A 576 35.58 -30.64 -11.97
CA ALA A 576 36.08 -32.02 -11.91
C ALA A 576 35.98 -32.77 -13.27
N ALA A 577 36.40 -32.13 -14.37
CA ALA A 577 36.30 -32.67 -15.73
C ALA A 577 37.63 -32.65 -16.51
N SER A 578 38.71 -33.19 -15.94
CA SER A 578 39.90 -33.57 -16.70
C SER A 578 40.64 -34.75 -16.06
N GLN A 579 41.41 -35.49 -16.87
CA GLN A 579 42.30 -36.59 -16.48
C GLN A 579 41.64 -37.90 -15.99
N SER A 580 41.00 -38.62 -16.91
CA SER A 580 40.80 -40.07 -16.79
C SER A 580 41.50 -40.81 -17.94
N GLU A 581 42.82 -41.03 -17.83
CA GLU A 581 43.51 -42.04 -18.66
C GLU A 581 44.93 -42.38 -18.16
N ARG A 582 45.07 -43.51 -17.44
CA ARG A 582 46.06 -44.58 -17.70
C ARG A 582 46.00 -45.70 -16.65
N SER A 583 46.32 -46.90 -17.11
CA SER A 583 46.65 -48.08 -16.30
C SER A 583 48.03 -47.88 -15.61
N ASP A 584 48.46 -48.64 -14.60
CA ASP A 584 48.46 -50.10 -14.53
C ASP A 584 48.56 -50.68 -13.09
N ALA A 585 48.56 -52.02 -13.00
CA ALA A 585 48.49 -52.77 -11.75
C ALA A 585 49.71 -52.67 -10.81
N THR A 586 49.50 -52.84 -9.49
CA THR A 586 50.00 -54.04 -8.76
C THR A 586 49.54 -54.17 -7.30
N ASN A 587 48.79 -55.24 -7.03
CA ASN A 587 48.87 -56.18 -5.88
C ASN A 587 49.73 -55.82 -4.64
N ARG A 588 49.10 -55.71 -3.44
CA ARG A 588 49.48 -56.49 -2.22
C ARG A 588 48.50 -56.39 -1.05
N GLU A 589 48.58 -57.37 -0.14
CA GLU A 589 47.76 -57.57 1.06
C GLU A 589 48.35 -56.88 2.30
N SER A 590 47.52 -56.55 3.32
CA SER A 590 47.71 -57.06 4.71
C SER A 590 46.58 -56.70 5.68
N VAL A 591 46.36 -57.60 6.65
CA VAL A 591 45.33 -57.67 7.71
C VAL A 591 45.62 -56.71 8.91
N PRO A 592 44.61 -56.32 9.75
CA PRO A 592 44.73 -55.23 10.74
C PRO A 592 45.23 -55.66 12.15
N VAL A 593 45.39 -54.68 13.05
CA VAL A 593 45.75 -54.85 14.49
C VAL A 593 44.92 -53.90 15.37
N GLU A 594 44.64 -54.31 16.61
CA GLU A 594 43.79 -53.61 17.60
C GLU A 594 44.57 -52.73 18.62
N ASN A 595 43.90 -51.71 19.18
CA ASN A 595 43.82 -51.24 20.60
C ASN A 595 44.96 -51.49 21.63
N PRO A 596 45.00 -50.76 22.78
CA PRO A 596 44.65 -49.36 23.11
C PRO A 596 45.73 -48.68 24.02
N VAL A 597 45.43 -47.56 24.73
CA VAL A 597 45.72 -47.29 26.20
C VAL A 597 45.74 -45.79 26.62
N GLN A 598 44.79 -45.42 27.51
CA GLN A 598 44.79 -44.52 28.70
C GLN A 598 45.51 -43.14 28.81
N GLY A 599 44.74 -42.15 29.33
CA GLY A 599 45.15 -41.25 30.44
C GLY A 599 45.30 -39.75 30.15
N ILE A 600 45.09 -38.78 31.06
CA ILE A 600 44.53 -38.68 32.44
C ILE A 600 43.95 -37.23 32.62
N ALA A 601 43.02 -36.99 33.56
CA ALA A 601 42.42 -35.66 33.86
C ALA A 601 42.61 -35.20 35.33
N PRO A 602 42.37 -33.90 35.62
CA PRO A 602 41.56 -33.47 36.81
C PRO A 602 40.43 -32.48 36.40
N GLN A 603 39.17 -32.53 36.91
CA GLN A 603 38.63 -32.32 38.29
C GLN A 603 38.64 -30.85 38.78
N ALA A 604 37.69 -30.31 39.58
CA ALA A 604 36.37 -30.69 40.15
C ALA A 604 35.55 -29.38 40.40
N LEU A 605 34.33 -29.21 40.95
CA LEU A 605 33.24 -29.94 41.68
C LEU A 605 31.87 -29.59 40.99
N PHE A 606 30.62 -30.00 41.29
CA PHE A 606 29.83 -30.47 42.47
C PHE A 606 29.32 -29.37 43.45
N ALA A 607 28.09 -29.37 43.99
CA ALA A 607 26.98 -30.37 43.96
C ALA A 607 25.56 -29.73 44.08
N SER A 608 24.51 -30.55 43.98
CA SER A 608 23.08 -30.23 44.23
C SER A 608 22.44 -31.23 45.21
N VAL A 609 21.26 -30.92 45.78
CA VAL A 609 20.49 -31.79 46.70
C VAL A 609 18.98 -31.67 46.46
N GLN A 610 18.24 -32.78 46.57
CA GLN A 610 16.77 -32.87 46.51
C GLN A 610 16.17 -33.38 47.82
N THR A 611 14.94 -32.97 48.16
CA THR A 611 14.02 -33.74 49.05
C THR A 611 12.54 -33.43 48.76
N GLN A 612 11.69 -34.45 48.92
CA GLN A 612 10.22 -34.44 49.04
C GLN A 612 9.86 -35.39 50.23
N PRO A 613 8.61 -35.54 50.76
CA PRO A 613 7.30 -35.25 50.14
C PRO A 613 6.16 -34.67 51.04
N ALA A 614 5.02 -34.31 50.41
CA ALA A 614 3.58 -34.54 50.77
C ALA A 614 3.01 -34.39 52.22
N PRO A 615 1.66 -34.37 52.42
CA PRO A 615 0.58 -33.67 51.68
C PRO A 615 -0.43 -32.91 52.61
N THR A 616 -1.25 -31.98 52.10
CA THR A 616 -2.55 -31.62 52.78
C THR A 616 -3.59 -30.88 51.91
N GLN A 617 -4.86 -31.19 52.15
CA GLN A 617 -6.12 -30.46 51.88
C GLN A 617 -7.10 -30.82 53.03
N PRO A 618 -8.29 -30.20 53.20
CA PRO A 618 -8.92 -29.09 52.47
C PRO A 618 -9.41 -27.92 53.35
N ALA A 619 -9.83 -26.80 52.75
CA ALA A 619 -10.92 -25.93 53.26
C ALA A 619 -11.41 -24.89 52.22
N GLN A 620 -12.73 -24.80 52.01
CA GLN A 620 -13.44 -23.52 51.82
C GLN A 620 -14.22 -23.24 53.12
N PRO A 621 -14.75 -22.02 53.37
CA PRO A 621 -16.10 -21.72 52.84
C PRO A 621 -16.47 -20.22 52.60
N HIS A 622 -17.59 -20.03 51.91
CA HIS A 622 -18.55 -18.89 51.94
C HIS A 622 -18.15 -17.45 51.54
N SER A 623 -18.87 -16.94 50.54
CA SER A 623 -19.23 -15.51 50.37
C SER A 623 -20.36 -15.09 51.34
N PRO A 624 -20.56 -13.78 51.54
CA PRO A 624 -21.91 -13.21 51.35
C PRO A 624 -21.91 -11.94 50.46
N GLN A 625 -23.04 -11.23 50.41
CA GLN A 625 -23.42 -10.28 49.34
C GLN A 625 -23.58 -8.82 49.83
N ASN A 626 -23.67 -7.90 48.86
CA ASN A 626 -24.38 -6.59 48.88
C ASN A 626 -23.94 -5.50 49.88
N ALA A 627 -23.67 -4.29 49.37
CA ALA A 627 -24.63 -3.16 49.40
C ALA A 627 -24.07 -1.89 48.73
N GLU A 628 -24.93 -1.13 48.03
CA GLU A 628 -24.74 0.32 47.81
C GLU A 628 -25.22 1.10 49.06
N PRO A 629 -24.87 2.40 49.22
CA PRO A 629 -25.83 3.42 48.76
C PRO A 629 -25.24 4.75 48.26
N THR A 630 -26.00 5.42 47.38
CA THR A 630 -26.02 6.88 47.15
C THR A 630 -27.23 7.48 47.89
N PRO A 631 -27.58 8.79 47.82
CA PRO A 631 -26.91 9.97 47.23
C PRO A 631 -26.79 11.18 48.20
N ALA A 632 -26.25 12.31 47.71
CA ALA A 632 -26.55 13.66 48.22
C ALA A 632 -26.28 14.73 47.14
N GLU A 633 -27.14 15.75 47.06
CA GLU A 633 -27.05 16.85 46.09
C GLU A 633 -26.77 18.21 46.77
N SER A 634 -26.36 19.19 45.95
CA SER A 634 -26.91 20.57 45.86
C SER A 634 -25.96 21.76 46.07
N ASN A 635 -26.04 22.70 45.11
CA ASN A 635 -26.21 24.17 45.21
C ASN A 635 -25.40 25.03 46.20
N ALA A 636 -25.11 26.33 45.95
CA ALA A 636 -25.04 27.16 44.72
C ALA A 636 -24.55 28.59 45.09
N SER A 637 -24.20 29.39 44.07
CA SER A 637 -24.21 30.88 44.01
C SER A 637 -23.18 31.75 44.78
N THR A 638 -22.72 32.78 44.05
CA THR A 638 -21.94 33.99 44.36
C THR A 638 -22.74 35.05 45.18
N PRO A 639 -22.21 36.23 45.62
CA PRO A 639 -21.12 37.08 45.07
C PRO A 639 -20.03 37.46 46.13
N ASP A 640 -19.18 38.50 46.07
CA ASP A 640 -19.06 39.71 45.21
C ASP A 640 -17.60 40.27 45.12
N GLN A 641 -17.43 41.50 44.63
CA GLN A 641 -16.17 42.26 44.40
C GLN A 641 -16.16 43.62 45.19
N PRO A 642 -15.17 44.57 45.10
CA PRO A 642 -14.25 44.86 43.97
C PRO A 642 -12.78 45.32 44.26
N ALA A 643 -12.00 45.31 43.17
CA ALA A 643 -10.94 46.25 42.75
C ALA A 643 -9.73 46.63 43.66
N THR A 644 -8.50 46.40 43.13
CA THR A 644 -7.70 47.49 42.50
C THR A 644 -6.48 46.98 41.69
N THR A 645 -6.09 47.76 40.68
CA THR A 645 -4.95 47.62 39.73
C THR A 645 -4.34 49.04 39.52
N PRO A 646 -3.37 49.37 38.62
CA PRO A 646 -2.65 48.58 37.60
C PRO A 646 -1.11 48.82 37.50
N ALA A 647 -0.45 48.16 36.54
CA ALA A 647 0.65 48.71 35.73
C ALA A 647 0.84 47.88 34.43
N SER A 648 1.24 48.50 33.30
CA SER A 648 1.35 47.80 32.00
C SER A 648 2.25 48.50 30.96
N SER A 649 2.90 47.71 30.08
CA SER A 649 3.56 48.06 28.79
C SER A 649 3.79 46.70 28.05
N THR A 650 3.63 46.43 26.74
CA THR A 650 3.58 47.21 25.47
C THR A 650 4.93 47.89 25.14
N SER A 651 5.52 47.86 23.93
CA SER A 651 5.06 47.51 22.56
C SER A 651 6.31 47.12 21.68
N VAL A 652 6.35 46.21 20.68
CA VAL A 652 5.74 46.14 19.30
C VAL A 652 6.71 46.54 18.13
N HIS A 653 6.81 45.63 17.12
CA HIS A 653 7.12 45.80 15.66
C HIS A 653 8.54 46.12 15.07
N ILE A 654 8.90 45.30 14.03
CA ILE A 654 9.23 45.60 12.60
C ILE A 654 10.33 46.64 12.26
N ALA A 655 11.17 46.54 11.21
CA ALA A 655 11.81 45.48 10.37
C ALA A 655 12.60 46.18 9.21
N LEU A 656 13.24 45.42 8.30
CA LEU A 656 13.53 45.78 6.88
C LEU A 656 14.54 46.94 6.61
N ASP A 657 15.31 47.02 5.51
CA ASP A 657 15.69 46.10 4.40
C ASP A 657 16.85 46.73 3.56
N SER A 658 17.15 46.17 2.37
CA SER A 658 17.63 46.80 1.11
C SER A 658 18.98 46.27 0.58
N LEU A 659 19.06 45.55 -0.55
CA LEU A 659 18.81 45.88 -1.99
C LEU A 659 19.99 46.57 -2.69
N PRO A 660 20.37 46.12 -3.91
CA PRO A 660 19.79 46.63 -5.17
C PRO A 660 18.98 45.54 -5.95
N LYS A 661 17.84 45.79 -6.63
CA LYS A 661 17.49 46.75 -7.74
C LYS A 661 18.09 46.34 -9.10
N THR A 662 17.52 46.57 -10.31
CA THR A 662 16.30 47.26 -10.84
C THR A 662 16.16 46.90 -12.34
N THR A 663 15.05 46.95 -13.10
CA THR A 663 13.59 47.22 -12.95
C THR A 663 12.87 46.58 -14.18
N VAL A 664 11.53 46.43 -14.21
CA VAL A 664 10.69 46.87 -15.35
C VAL A 664 9.22 47.08 -14.90
N GLN A 665 8.53 48.05 -15.51
CA GLN A 665 7.19 48.52 -15.13
C GLN A 665 6.05 47.87 -15.94
N LYS A 666 4.81 48.06 -15.50
CA LYS A 666 3.59 47.89 -16.33
C LYS A 666 2.69 49.11 -16.13
N VAL A 667 2.16 49.66 -17.22
CA VAL A 667 1.38 50.92 -17.25
C VAL A 667 -0.12 50.64 -17.29
N ARG A 668 -0.96 51.58 -16.83
CA ARG A 668 -2.43 51.52 -16.89
C ARG A 668 -2.96 51.79 -18.31
N ALA A 669 -4.25 51.52 -18.51
CA ALA A 669 -5.03 51.82 -19.70
C ALA A 669 -6.11 52.87 -19.40
N ASP A 670 -6.64 53.51 -20.43
CA ASP A 670 -7.82 54.40 -20.40
C ASP A 670 -8.54 54.40 -21.77
N GLU A 671 -9.81 54.85 -21.78
CA GLU A 671 -10.71 55.11 -22.95
C GLU A 671 -11.15 53.87 -23.78
N LEU A 672 -12.43 53.69 -24.18
CA LEU A 672 -13.48 54.67 -24.56
C LEU A 672 -14.91 54.04 -24.48
N SER A 673 -15.93 54.83 -24.07
CA SER A 673 -17.42 54.74 -24.33
C SER A 673 -18.19 53.40 -24.39
N GLY A 674 -19.42 53.23 -23.86
CA GLY A 674 -20.34 54.16 -23.18
C GLY A 674 -21.82 53.68 -23.20
N LEU A 675 -22.77 54.56 -22.80
CA LEU A 675 -24.26 54.45 -22.75
C LEU A 675 -24.95 53.86 -21.49
N VAL A 676 -25.73 54.74 -20.81
CA VAL A 676 -27.02 54.54 -20.09
C VAL A 676 -27.10 53.39 -19.03
N GLY A 677 -27.43 53.59 -17.75
CA GLY A 677 -28.33 54.57 -17.10
C GLY A 677 -29.68 53.89 -16.79
N GLU A 678 -30.36 54.06 -15.65
CA GLU A 678 -30.09 54.69 -14.34
C GLU A 678 -30.83 53.81 -13.27
N THR A 679 -31.11 54.12 -12.00
CA THR A 679 -30.99 55.25 -11.03
C THR A 679 -30.97 54.55 -9.62
N ALA A 680 -30.78 55.12 -8.43
CA ALA A 680 -30.62 56.48 -7.90
C ALA A 680 -29.84 56.46 -6.55
N LEU A 681 -29.68 57.61 -5.90
CA LEU A 681 -29.16 57.82 -4.54
C LEU A 681 -29.91 58.98 -3.87
N ASP A 682 -29.92 59.05 -2.53
CA ASP A 682 -29.52 60.26 -1.76
C ASP A 682 -29.40 59.95 -0.23
N ARG A 683 -28.62 60.79 0.48
CA ARG A 683 -28.55 61.05 1.94
C ARG A 683 -27.79 60.07 2.84
N SER A 684 -26.93 60.52 3.77
CA SER A 684 -26.36 61.88 3.98
C SER A 684 -25.12 61.83 4.91
N ALA A 685 -24.25 62.84 4.87
CA ALA A 685 -22.95 62.87 5.58
C ALA A 685 -22.88 63.83 6.79
N VAL A 686 -21.81 63.72 7.60
CA VAL A 686 -21.20 64.81 8.39
C VAL A 686 -19.69 64.54 8.62
N ASN A 687 -18.97 65.38 9.38
CA ASN A 687 -17.73 66.03 8.89
C ASN A 687 -16.76 66.50 10.02
N VAL A 688 -15.57 66.98 9.66
CA VAL A 688 -14.56 67.76 10.45
C VAL A 688 -13.69 66.92 11.45
N ARG A 689 -12.33 66.94 11.59
CA ARG A 689 -11.12 67.79 11.24
C ARG A 689 -10.47 68.50 12.48
N PRO A 690 -9.22 69.06 12.46
CA PRO A 690 -7.94 68.77 11.74
C PRO A 690 -6.60 69.07 12.56
N GLN A 691 -5.43 69.17 11.86
CA GLN A 691 -4.17 69.96 12.18
C GLN A 691 -3.14 69.43 13.23
N ILE A 692 -1.80 69.76 13.31
CA ILE A 692 -0.64 70.26 12.46
C ILE A 692 0.62 70.35 13.42
N ASP A 693 1.94 70.42 13.11
CA ASP A 693 2.88 69.98 12.03
C ASP A 693 4.38 70.37 12.38
N LEU A 694 5.37 70.05 11.52
CA LEU A 694 6.78 70.57 11.33
C LEU A 694 8.01 70.21 12.24
N GLY A 695 9.10 69.75 11.57
CA GLY A 695 10.52 70.20 11.70
C GLY A 695 11.53 69.42 12.58
N GLU A 696 12.88 69.54 12.46
CA GLU A 696 13.82 69.88 11.35
C GLU A 696 15.32 69.61 11.76
N GLN A 697 16.28 69.59 10.79
CA GLN A 697 17.76 69.89 10.87
C GLN A 697 18.90 68.84 11.10
N HIS A 698 19.73 68.70 10.05
CA HIS A 698 21.21 68.81 9.93
C HIS A 698 22.31 67.94 10.64
N SER A 699 23.14 67.30 9.78
CA SER A 699 24.64 67.31 9.74
C SER A 699 25.49 66.44 10.72
N ALA A 700 26.78 66.09 10.49
CA ALA A 700 27.60 65.80 9.27
C ALA A 700 29.04 65.30 9.66
N ARG A 701 29.78 64.65 8.72
CA ARG A 701 31.25 64.30 8.76
C ARG A 701 31.66 63.22 9.81
N THR A 702 32.84 62.56 9.88
CA THR A 702 34.01 62.07 9.04
C THR A 702 34.92 61.23 9.99
N LYS A 703 35.89 60.35 9.64
CA LYS A 703 36.38 59.53 8.49
C LYS A 703 37.54 58.64 9.06
N ALA A 704 38.08 57.66 8.29
CA ALA A 704 39.33 56.88 8.54
C ALA A 704 39.27 55.75 9.59
N ASP A 705 40.15 54.72 9.58
CA ASP A 705 41.00 54.11 8.51
C ASP A 705 41.42 52.67 8.90
N VAL A 706 41.72 51.84 7.88
CA VAL A 706 42.66 50.69 7.74
C VAL A 706 43.20 49.90 8.96
N GLY A 707 43.21 48.56 8.87
CA GLY A 707 44.12 47.66 9.62
C GLY A 707 43.96 46.15 9.34
N ASP A 708 45.04 45.47 8.87
CA ASP A 708 45.10 44.02 8.55
C ASP A 708 45.85 43.19 9.62
N LEU A 709 45.59 41.86 9.72
CA LEU A 709 46.60 40.75 9.60
C LEU A 709 46.19 39.35 10.17
N GLN A 710 45.94 38.40 9.26
CA GLN A 710 46.49 37.03 9.11
C GLN A 710 46.93 36.06 10.28
N LEU A 711 46.45 34.80 10.15
CA LEU A 711 47.18 33.49 10.07
C LEU A 711 47.41 32.49 11.24
N LEU A 712 47.28 31.19 10.85
CA LEU A 712 47.91 29.91 11.30
C LEU A 712 47.26 28.97 12.34
N ALA A 713 47.73 27.70 12.36
CA ALA A 713 46.97 26.49 12.75
C ALA A 713 47.83 25.29 13.25
N SER A 714 47.17 24.23 13.80
CA SER A 714 47.65 22.84 14.03
C SER A 714 46.42 21.91 14.29
N LEU A 715 46.31 20.59 14.03
CA LEU A 715 47.16 19.40 13.81
C LEU A 715 47.41 18.46 15.02
N SER A 716 46.86 17.23 14.96
CA SER A 716 47.39 16.00 15.60
C SER A 716 46.74 14.71 15.04
N ASP A 717 47.50 13.61 15.03
CA ASP A 717 47.14 12.25 14.56
C ASP A 717 47.47 11.18 15.61
N ARG A 718 46.85 9.98 15.54
CA ARG A 718 47.56 8.66 15.46
C ARG A 718 46.64 7.42 15.35
N PRO A 719 47.14 6.25 14.89
CA PRO A 719 46.32 5.10 14.46
C PRO A 719 46.53 3.78 15.24
N THR A 720 45.73 2.76 14.88
CA THR A 720 46.00 1.32 15.09
C THR A 720 45.45 0.49 13.92
N GLY A 721 45.94 -0.73 13.71
CA GLY A 721 45.37 -1.69 12.74
C GLY A 721 46.07 -3.06 12.79
N THR A 722 45.38 -4.11 12.32
CA THR A 722 45.86 -5.50 12.13
C THR A 722 45.04 -6.19 11.04
N ASP A 723 45.66 -7.10 10.30
CA ASP A 723 45.12 -7.69 9.06
C ASP A 723 44.08 -8.80 9.26
N SER A 724 43.24 -9.02 8.24
CA SER A 724 42.58 -10.30 7.94
C SER A 724 42.46 -10.49 6.42
N VAL A 725 42.25 -11.72 5.96
CA VAL A 725 42.49 -12.12 4.55
C VAL A 725 41.19 -12.16 3.74
N ASP A 726 41.10 -11.32 2.70
CA ASP A 726 40.00 -11.32 1.75
C ASP A 726 39.99 -12.53 0.81
N LYS A 727 38.80 -13.11 0.59
CA LYS A 727 38.51 -13.94 -0.59
C LYS A 727 38.24 -13.03 -1.80
N PRO A 728 38.67 -13.38 -3.03
CA PRO A 728 38.48 -12.52 -4.20
C PRO A 728 37.00 -12.38 -4.56
N SER A 729 36.46 -11.17 -4.42
CA SER A 729 35.13 -10.80 -4.93
C SER A 729 35.17 -10.59 -6.44
N LEU A 730 34.10 -11.00 -7.14
CA LEU A 730 33.96 -10.76 -8.59
C LEU A 730 33.90 -9.24 -8.88
N PRO A 731 34.62 -8.73 -9.89
CA PRO A 731 34.78 -7.30 -10.10
C PRO A 731 33.46 -6.63 -10.55
N SER A 732 33.02 -5.62 -9.79
CA SER A 732 31.93 -4.72 -10.20
C SER A 732 32.37 -3.85 -11.38
N ILE A 733 31.71 -3.98 -12.52
CA ILE A 733 32.10 -3.32 -13.77
C ILE A 733 31.56 -1.88 -13.83
N ALA A 734 32.44 -0.92 -14.12
CA ALA A 734 32.07 0.48 -14.28
C ALA A 734 31.40 0.75 -15.64
N ILE A 735 30.06 0.79 -15.64
CA ILE A 735 29.27 1.09 -16.84
C ILE A 735 29.14 2.62 -17.01
N ASN A 736 29.85 3.17 -17.99
CA ASN A 736 29.63 4.54 -18.45
C ASN A 736 28.32 4.63 -19.27
N VAL A 737 27.56 5.69 -19.03
CA VAL A 737 26.29 5.97 -19.73
C VAL A 737 26.39 7.31 -20.43
N ASP A 738 26.19 7.34 -21.75
CA ASP A 738 26.26 8.55 -22.54
C ASP A 738 25.14 9.53 -22.15
N ALA A 739 25.51 10.77 -21.80
CA ALA A 739 24.54 11.82 -21.46
C ALA A 739 23.76 12.26 -22.72
N PRO A 740 22.43 12.49 -22.64
CA PRO A 740 21.62 12.85 -23.79
C PRO A 740 22.00 14.24 -24.34
N SER A 741 22.44 14.29 -25.59
CA SER A 741 22.77 15.52 -26.30
C SER A 741 21.53 16.36 -26.59
N THR A 742 21.41 17.52 -25.95
CA THR A 742 20.27 18.44 -26.08
C THR A 742 20.35 19.31 -27.35
N GLU A 743 20.22 18.69 -28.52
CA GLU A 743 20.11 19.43 -29.78
C GLU A 743 18.81 20.25 -29.84
N LYS A 744 18.94 21.59 -29.84
CA LYS A 744 17.81 22.49 -30.09
C LYS A 744 17.48 22.50 -31.59
N PRO A 745 16.22 22.28 -32.00
CA PRO A 745 15.86 22.31 -33.41
C PRO A 745 16.08 23.71 -34.01
N ARG A 746 16.88 23.78 -35.08
CA ARG A 746 17.10 25.02 -35.84
C ARG A 746 15.82 25.44 -36.54
N LYS A 747 15.41 26.70 -36.39
CA LYS A 747 14.31 27.29 -37.17
C LYS A 747 14.75 27.50 -38.62
N SER A 748 14.07 26.85 -39.56
CA SER A 748 14.09 27.18 -40.99
C SER A 748 12.66 27.28 -41.51
N GLY A 749 12.14 28.50 -41.65
CA GLY A 749 10.83 28.74 -42.24
C GLY A 749 10.92 28.93 -43.76
N PHE A 750 9.96 28.42 -44.51
CA PHE A 750 9.69 28.87 -45.87
C PHE A 750 8.18 28.89 -46.16
N TRP A 751 7.74 29.87 -46.95
CA TRP A 751 6.33 30.15 -47.21
C TRP A 751 5.73 29.27 -48.32
N LYS A 752 4.42 28.99 -48.21
CA LYS A 752 3.53 28.98 -49.39
C LYS A 752 2.07 29.30 -49.02
N ARG A 753 1.51 30.32 -49.67
CA ARG A 753 0.10 30.74 -49.59
C ARG A 753 -0.76 30.01 -50.64
N LYS A 754 -2.01 29.73 -50.26
CA LYS A 754 -3.26 29.75 -51.07
C LYS A 754 -4.39 29.85 -50.02
N LYS A 755 -5.32 30.82 -50.04
CA LYS A 755 -6.40 31.08 -51.03
C LYS A 755 -7.23 29.82 -51.30
N ASN A 756 -8.54 29.80 -51.05
CA ASN A 756 -9.43 30.91 -50.63
C ASN A 756 -9.66 30.94 -49.11
#